data_AF-A0A1C6VT23-F1
#
_entry.id   AF-A0A1C6VT23-F1
#
_cell.length_a   1.000
_cell.length_b   1.000
_cell.length_c   1.000
_cell.angle_alpha   90.00
_cell.angle_beta   90.00
_cell.angle_gamma   90.00
#
_symmetry.space_group_name_H-M   'P 1'
#
loop_
_entity.id
_entity.type
_entity.pdbx_description
1 polymer ?
#
loop_
_entity_poly.entity_id
_entity_poly.type
_entity_poly.pdbx_seq_one_letter_code
_entity_poly.pdbx_strand_id
1 'polypeptide(L)'
;MRIRSRSARLAGVLLLTPLLTLTAPVPPGAAAAAAEPRTPAEDAPAASSRPDSAVALADGTGLEPAGGLETAKTSRPVAPGLDLTSFDRYDADGWLRADALTADLSGGVTVDYVNSGAVTRDEPLRAAVDRSRAVAAVNGDFFDINNSGAAQGIGIRSGELVQSPVAGHTNAAAISAEGLGRVIQVGFEGTASLPAGPVPLTQFNNMVQRDGVGVFTPLWGSYTRKRAVEGGARVAEVTVTGGRVATVAGTAGEGPIPAGTTVLLGREAGADALAALRPGDPVDLTWRPKASDGSSPRAAVGGGSVLVRDGVVQTIADQSLAPRTSVGFSADGRKMIMLTVDGRQVDSRGVTQTEMGRMMVELGAWSALNLDGGGSSTLLAREPGAATVQVENSPSDGSERPVPNGLAIYAAQGSGRLTGYWLETASDPTAAPGVAPIRGGRPDRVFPGLTRRLTAAGYDETYGPAAGAPHWRANPAAQGTVDDGVFRAGRPGRSTVTAWRDEASGTLDLTVLGPLARIDSTVDRLGLNQEGDTGLFGVVGYDAEGNTAPIEPADLKLEYDEDLLAVTPTADGNLSVRALGGTGAALVTVTVGAKTTVLPVTIGLTDVPVAGFDDAASWKFSQARASGAVAPAPGHTGTGLKMSYDFSQSTGTRAAYADPPAWIEVPGQPQAFGMWIKGNGTGEWPSLHLHDAQDTQFVLRGPYLTWTGWRYVEFTVPPGVQYPVRVRRFYVAETDPAKQYKSEVVIDDLVARVPPTAQAPEEPNITDRVVLRDGTVDAAPWRFAVMSDAQFVAAAPDSDLVAQARRTLREIRAAKPDFLVIDGDFVDTAYPADFALAKRILDEELGGELPYYYVPGNHEIMGAPIGNFRSVFGDTSRVFDHQGTRFLTLSTATGSLRGGGFDQVELLRKTLDAAAADPAVGSVTVLFHHPPRDPSPAKASQLGDRKEAALVEQWLADFQHRTGKGALMVNGHVGTFHADRVDGVPYVVNGNSGKDPSTPAQLGGFTGWTEFGVDPVTPQEAEQARRDPLAEGPRWIAAEFHAHVDRLALAAPAEVAVGAPATVTATLTQPAGRTVPVAAPVSADWSGSPNLHIGTADGVKPWHVARFDPATGQLTALRPGGQVLLAVTVNGVRTEATVALTAAAEAPAA
;
A
#
# COMPACT_ATOMS: atom_id res chain seq x y z
N MET A 1 40.94 30.03 -40.61
CA MET A 1 41.59 31.26 -41.14
C MET A 1 41.87 32.21 -39.97
N ARG A 2 42.54 33.36 -40.18
CA ARG A 2 42.94 34.39 -39.18
C ARG A 2 41.75 34.95 -38.35
N ILE A 3 41.83 35.59 -37.15
CA ILE A 3 42.87 35.86 -36.11
C ILE A 3 42.17 36.39 -34.80
N ARG A 4 42.89 36.38 -33.65
CA ARG A 4 42.82 37.12 -32.33
C ARG A 4 41.86 38.34 -32.18
N SER A 5 41.52 38.92 -31.00
CA SER A 5 42.10 39.03 -29.62
C SER A 5 41.01 39.52 -28.62
N ARG A 6 40.94 39.26 -27.29
CA ARG A 6 41.86 39.43 -26.12
C ARG A 6 42.30 40.86 -25.75
N SER A 7 41.82 41.43 -24.63
CA SER A 7 42.57 42.19 -23.58
C SER A 7 41.63 42.97 -22.62
N ALA A 8 42.01 43.51 -21.44
CA ALA A 8 42.81 43.05 -20.27
C ALA A 8 43.03 44.20 -19.24
N ARG A 9 43.14 43.92 -17.91
CA ARG A 9 43.89 44.60 -16.79
C ARG A 9 43.32 44.20 -15.41
N LEU A 10 44.08 43.73 -14.39
CA LEU A 10 45.11 44.35 -13.49
C LEU A 10 44.49 45.22 -12.37
N ALA A 11 44.91 45.18 -11.08
CA ALA A 11 45.97 44.47 -10.31
C ALA A 11 45.48 44.17 -8.86
N GLY A 12 46.03 43.26 -8.02
CA GLY A 12 47.33 43.26 -7.30
C GLY A 12 47.11 43.37 -5.75
N VAL A 13 48.06 43.26 -4.80
CA VAL A 13 49.27 42.40 -4.66
C VAL A 13 49.83 42.43 -3.19
N LEU A 14 50.32 41.28 -2.65
CA LEU A 14 51.30 41.06 -1.54
C LEU A 14 51.05 41.38 -0.01
N LEU A 15 51.32 40.33 0.81
CA LEU A 15 52.22 40.23 2.02
C LEU A 15 51.75 40.27 3.53
N LEU A 16 52.33 39.27 4.24
CA LEU A 16 52.92 39.24 5.62
C LEU A 16 52.15 38.77 6.89
N THR A 17 52.74 37.74 7.53
CA THR A 17 52.64 37.25 8.93
C THR A 17 53.81 37.82 9.77
N PRO A 18 53.93 37.71 11.14
CA PRO A 18 54.31 36.44 11.83
C PRO A 18 54.06 36.24 13.39
N LEU A 19 53.83 34.97 13.80
CA LEU A 19 54.46 34.19 14.94
C LEU A 19 54.42 34.54 16.48
N LEU A 20 54.48 33.44 17.28
CA LEU A 20 54.96 33.23 18.69
C LEU A 20 54.04 33.66 19.89
N THR A 21 53.98 33.01 21.08
CA THR A 21 53.95 31.57 21.58
C THR A 21 53.95 31.54 23.13
N LEU A 22 53.42 30.48 23.80
CA LEU A 22 54.06 29.65 24.88
C LEU A 22 53.12 29.02 25.97
N THR A 23 53.21 27.68 26.09
CA THR A 23 53.18 26.79 27.31
C THR A 23 52.09 26.85 28.41
N ALA A 24 51.27 25.79 28.50
CA ALA A 24 51.33 24.61 29.43
C ALA A 24 51.45 24.80 30.99
N PRO A 25 51.21 23.79 31.87
CA PRO A 25 50.97 22.34 31.63
C PRO A 25 49.82 21.66 32.44
N VAL A 26 49.66 20.33 32.28
CA VAL A 26 48.77 19.37 33.00
C VAL A 26 49.59 18.14 33.45
N PRO A 27 49.36 17.52 34.62
CA PRO A 27 49.29 16.04 34.73
C PRO A 27 48.44 15.54 35.96
N PRO A 28 48.54 14.26 36.42
CA PRO A 28 48.23 12.95 35.80
C PRO A 28 47.13 12.19 36.60
N GLY A 29 46.68 10.95 36.33
CA GLY A 29 47.00 9.94 35.30
C GLY A 29 47.53 8.61 35.86
N ALA A 30 47.19 7.45 35.25
CA ALA A 30 47.92 6.16 35.23
C ALA A 30 47.06 5.04 34.57
N ALA A 31 47.58 3.98 33.94
CA ALA A 31 48.86 3.64 33.26
C ALA A 31 48.74 2.16 32.77
N ALA A 32 49.30 1.65 31.66
CA ALA A 32 49.97 2.20 30.46
C ALA A 32 49.48 1.33 29.25
N ALA A 33 50.19 0.80 28.23
CA ALA A 33 51.53 0.78 27.62
C ALA A 33 51.40 -0.02 26.28
N ALA A 34 52.32 -0.08 25.30
CA ALA A 34 53.48 0.70 24.84
C ALA A 34 54.01 0.03 23.54
N ALA A 35 54.69 0.68 22.56
CA ALA A 35 54.83 2.09 22.21
C ALA A 35 55.53 2.24 20.82
N GLU A 36 55.42 3.43 20.20
CA GLU A 36 56.37 4.05 19.23
C GLU A 36 56.53 3.53 17.77
N PRO A 37 56.99 4.39 16.81
CA PRO A 37 56.94 5.87 16.76
C PRO A 37 56.63 6.54 15.38
N ARG A 38 56.41 7.87 15.42
CA ARG A 38 56.52 8.93 14.36
C ARG A 38 55.20 9.50 13.76
N THR A 39 55.31 10.75 13.28
CA THR A 39 54.27 11.74 12.85
C THR A 39 54.83 12.59 11.68
N PRO A 40 54.18 13.64 11.10
CA PRO A 40 52.82 14.22 11.28
C PRO A 40 52.07 14.57 9.94
N ALA A 41 50.91 15.27 10.06
CA ALA A 41 50.40 16.38 9.21
C ALA A 41 49.07 16.23 8.40
N GLU A 42 48.10 17.09 8.79
CA GLU A 42 47.20 17.97 7.99
C GLU A 42 46.12 17.46 6.99
N ASP A 43 44.87 17.82 7.35
CA ASP A 43 43.80 18.47 6.57
C ASP A 43 43.24 17.91 5.24
N ALA A 44 42.06 17.27 5.36
CA ALA A 44 40.90 17.48 4.48
C ALA A 44 39.59 17.05 5.19
N PRO A 45 38.45 17.75 5.01
CA PRO A 45 37.17 17.35 5.61
C PRO A 45 36.51 16.18 4.85
N ALA A 46 35.90 15.25 5.59
CA ALA A 46 35.19 14.11 5.02
C ALA A 46 33.79 14.50 4.52
N ALA A 47 33.70 15.03 3.30
CA ALA A 47 32.44 15.13 2.57
C ALA A 47 32.01 13.73 2.10
N SER A 48 31.13 13.07 2.86
CA SER A 48 30.59 11.75 2.53
C SER A 48 29.15 11.88 2.04
N SER A 49 28.97 11.88 0.73
CA SER A 49 27.65 11.91 0.09
C SER A 49 27.00 10.52 0.14
N ARG A 50 26.01 10.32 1.01
CA ARG A 50 25.12 9.15 1.04
C ARG A 50 23.79 9.53 1.69
N PRO A 51 22.66 9.06 1.15
CA PRO A 51 21.87 8.08 1.89
C PRO A 51 21.83 6.72 1.18
N ASP A 52 21.56 5.66 1.93
CA ASP A 52 21.59 4.29 1.43
C ASP A 52 20.39 3.95 0.54
N SER A 53 20.63 3.32 -0.62
CA SER A 53 19.58 2.74 -1.46
C SER A 53 19.15 1.36 -0.93
N ALA A 54 18.60 1.36 0.28
CA ALA A 54 17.88 0.23 0.88
C ALA A 54 16.91 0.79 1.93
N VAL A 55 15.81 0.09 2.23
CA VAL A 55 15.05 0.35 3.47
C VAL A 55 15.91 -0.13 4.63
N ALA A 56 16.72 0.77 5.18
CA ALA A 56 17.53 0.49 6.34
C ALA A 56 16.62 0.29 7.56
N LEU A 57 16.32 -0.98 7.87
CA LEU A 57 15.82 -1.38 9.19
C LEU A 57 16.69 -0.71 10.25
N ALA A 58 16.08 0.08 11.14
CA ALA A 58 16.80 1.02 11.99
C ALA A 58 17.91 0.33 12.81
N ASP A 59 19.17 0.66 12.52
CA ASP A 59 20.29 0.28 13.37
C ASP A 59 20.09 0.88 14.76
N GLY A 60 20.07 0.02 15.78
CA GLY A 60 19.47 0.27 17.11
C GLY A 60 20.21 1.25 18.02
N THR A 61 20.46 2.48 17.56
CA THR A 61 21.14 3.56 18.31
C THR A 61 20.39 4.89 18.24
N GLY A 62 19.07 4.88 18.42
CA GLY A 62 18.26 6.10 18.52
C GLY A 62 16.84 5.85 19.02
N LEU A 63 16.64 5.99 20.34
CA LEU A 63 15.35 6.06 21.06
C LEU A 63 14.11 5.58 20.28
N GLU A 64 13.74 4.31 20.47
CA GLU A 64 12.39 3.79 20.15
C GLU A 64 11.33 4.77 20.69
N PRO A 65 10.51 5.40 19.82
CA PRO A 65 9.48 6.34 20.24
C PRO A 65 8.33 5.64 20.97
N ALA A 66 7.49 6.40 21.67
CA ALA A 66 6.66 5.84 22.73
C ALA A 66 5.39 5.08 22.24
N GLY A 67 5.56 3.88 21.70
CA GLY A 67 4.48 2.88 21.56
C GLY A 67 4.21 2.30 20.17
N GLY A 68 5.16 2.36 19.23
CA GLY A 68 4.98 1.79 17.88
C GLY A 68 6.30 1.56 17.14
N LEU A 69 6.28 0.65 16.18
CA LEU A 69 7.43 0.26 15.36
C LEU A 69 7.62 1.24 14.19
N GLU A 70 8.85 1.66 13.93
CA GLU A 70 9.23 2.39 12.71
C GLU A 70 9.43 1.38 11.57
N THR A 71 8.58 1.41 10.54
CA THR A 71 8.53 0.38 9.48
C THR A 71 9.22 0.80 8.18
N ALA A 72 9.27 2.09 7.89
CA ALA A 72 10.03 2.66 6.79
C ALA A 72 10.49 4.08 7.12
N LYS A 73 11.64 4.49 6.58
CA LYS A 73 12.19 5.84 6.78
C LYS A 73 13.15 6.23 5.67
N THR A 74 13.02 7.45 5.19
CA THR A 74 13.94 8.08 4.25
C THR A 74 14.23 9.51 4.69
N SER A 75 15.37 10.06 4.31
CA SER A 75 15.72 11.45 4.58
C SER A 75 16.55 12.03 3.44
N ARG A 76 16.25 13.28 3.06
CA ARG A 76 16.91 13.98 1.95
C ARG A 76 17.06 15.48 2.25
N PRO A 77 18.15 16.12 1.81
CA PRO A 77 18.27 17.56 1.89
C PRO A 77 17.29 18.26 0.94
N VAL A 78 16.90 19.49 1.30
CA VAL A 78 16.07 20.39 0.49
C VAL A 78 16.80 21.71 0.24
N ALA A 79 17.54 22.18 1.25
CA ALA A 79 18.48 23.30 1.20
C ALA A 79 19.54 23.12 2.32
N PRO A 80 20.65 23.89 2.35
CA PRO A 80 21.62 23.84 3.44
C PRO A 80 20.95 24.15 4.78
N GLY A 81 21.06 23.23 5.75
CA GLY A 81 20.37 23.34 7.04
C GLY A 81 18.86 23.11 6.96
N LEU A 82 18.34 22.46 5.90
CA LEU A 82 16.95 22.07 5.77
C LEU A 82 16.85 20.66 5.17
N ASP A 83 16.42 19.71 6.00
CA ASP A 83 16.23 18.30 5.64
C ASP A 83 14.75 17.92 5.73
N LEU A 84 14.30 17.07 4.80
CA LEU A 84 13.02 16.37 4.88
C LEU A 84 13.28 14.94 5.36
N THR A 85 12.54 14.49 6.38
CA THR A 85 12.51 13.09 6.81
C THR A 85 11.09 12.55 6.70
N SER A 86 10.92 11.52 5.89
CA SER A 86 9.66 10.81 5.63
C SER A 86 9.68 9.48 6.36
N PHE A 87 8.62 9.12 7.07
CA PHE A 87 8.59 7.89 7.85
C PHE A 87 7.18 7.30 8.04
N ASP A 88 7.16 5.97 8.15
CA ASP A 88 5.97 5.18 8.46
C ASP A 88 6.15 4.53 9.82
N ARG A 89 5.10 4.59 10.65
CA ARG A 89 5.01 3.89 11.93
C ARG A 89 3.80 2.96 11.95
N TYR A 90 3.89 1.95 12.81
CA TYR A 90 2.84 0.97 13.01
C TYR A 90 2.68 0.71 14.52
N ASP A 91 1.47 0.92 15.05
CA ASP A 91 1.15 0.77 16.46
C ASP A 91 -0.14 -0.05 16.67
N ALA A 92 -0.53 -0.23 17.94
CA ALA A 92 -1.73 -0.99 18.29
C ALA A 92 -3.03 -0.39 17.76
N ASP A 93 -3.09 0.92 17.55
CA ASP A 93 -4.24 1.63 16.99
C ASP A 93 -4.24 1.59 15.45
N GLY A 94 -3.06 1.53 14.80
CA GLY A 94 -2.89 1.21 13.37
C GLY A 94 -1.64 1.82 12.71
N TRP A 95 -1.70 2.00 11.40
CA TRP A 95 -0.63 2.63 10.61
C TRP A 95 -0.64 4.14 10.73
N LEU A 96 0.54 4.76 10.65
CA LEU A 96 0.75 6.20 10.55
C LEU A 96 1.77 6.50 9.46
N ARG A 97 1.43 7.44 8.57
CA ARG A 97 2.33 8.03 7.56
C ARG A 97 2.63 9.47 7.95
N ALA A 98 3.90 9.85 8.00
CA ALA A 98 4.32 11.17 8.47
C ALA A 98 5.55 11.72 7.72
N ASP A 99 5.59 13.05 7.60
CA ASP A 99 6.63 13.78 6.86
C ASP A 99 7.05 15.01 7.67
N ALA A 100 8.36 15.16 7.89
CA ALA A 100 8.94 16.15 8.81
C ALA A 100 10.05 16.97 8.15
N LEU A 101 9.83 18.27 7.99
CA LEU A 101 10.88 19.23 7.65
C LEU A 101 11.59 19.69 8.92
N THR A 102 12.90 19.49 8.99
CA THR A 102 13.77 20.01 10.06
C THR A 102 14.66 21.12 9.49
N ALA A 103 14.58 22.31 10.08
CA ALA A 103 15.35 23.47 9.65
C ALA A 103 16.23 24.03 10.79
N ASP A 104 17.49 24.32 10.49
CA ASP A 104 18.37 25.16 11.31
C ASP A 104 18.22 26.62 10.87
N LEU A 105 17.50 27.42 11.66
CA LEU A 105 17.27 28.84 11.43
C LEU A 105 18.55 29.69 11.60
N SER A 106 19.66 29.11 12.10
CA SER A 106 20.99 29.72 12.07
C SER A 106 21.83 29.32 10.84
N GLY A 107 21.40 28.31 10.08
CA GLY A 107 22.07 27.78 8.88
C GLY A 107 21.91 28.62 7.60
N GLY A 108 21.15 29.73 7.65
CA GLY A 108 21.00 30.67 6.53
C GLY A 108 19.71 30.54 5.72
N VAL A 109 18.84 29.60 6.05
CA VAL A 109 17.43 29.63 5.60
C VAL A 109 16.66 30.75 6.32
N THR A 110 15.60 31.25 5.69
CA THR A 110 14.67 32.21 6.31
C THR A 110 13.23 31.74 6.14
N VAL A 111 12.33 32.18 7.03
CA VAL A 111 10.94 31.71 7.07
C VAL A 111 10.01 32.92 7.02
N ASP A 112 8.98 32.85 6.17
CA ASP A 112 7.98 33.92 6.03
C ASP A 112 6.57 33.39 5.69
N TYR A 113 5.56 34.20 5.97
CA TYR A 113 4.14 33.90 5.70
C TYR A 113 3.85 33.97 4.19
N VAL A 114 3.29 32.90 3.62
CA VAL A 114 2.89 32.84 2.21
C VAL A 114 1.36 32.81 2.08
N ASN A 115 0.82 33.48 1.05
CA ASN A 115 -0.63 33.52 0.79
C ASN A 115 -0.90 33.83 -0.70
N SER A 116 -2.16 33.71 -1.10
CA SER A 116 -2.64 33.89 -2.49
C SER A 116 -2.62 35.33 -3.02
N GLY A 117 -1.90 36.24 -2.36
CA GLY A 117 -1.85 37.68 -2.65
C GLY A 117 -2.99 38.50 -2.04
N ALA A 118 -4.09 37.87 -1.64
CA ALA A 118 -5.23 38.45 -0.93
C ALA A 118 -5.66 37.55 0.25
N VAL A 119 -6.38 38.12 1.22
CA VAL A 119 -6.87 37.41 2.41
C VAL A 119 -8.09 36.55 2.07
N THR A 120 -9.05 37.07 1.31
CA THR A 120 -10.23 36.31 0.85
C THR A 120 -9.96 35.61 -0.49
N ARG A 121 -8.83 34.89 -0.54
CA ARG A 121 -8.48 34.02 -1.67
C ARG A 121 -7.68 32.84 -1.15
N ASP A 122 -8.28 31.68 -1.23
CA ASP A 122 -7.66 30.37 -1.16
C ASP A 122 -7.14 29.92 -2.53
N GLU A 123 -6.07 29.13 -2.53
CA GLU A 123 -5.61 28.34 -3.67
C GLU A 123 -4.76 27.16 -3.16
N PRO A 124 -4.51 26.10 -3.96
CA PRO A 124 -3.59 25.04 -3.55
C PRO A 124 -2.21 25.64 -3.20
N LEU A 125 -1.70 25.33 -2.00
CA LEU A 125 -0.58 26.03 -1.37
C LEU A 125 0.65 26.19 -2.28
N ARG A 126 0.98 25.15 -3.05
CA ARG A 126 2.05 25.11 -4.05
C ARG A 126 2.00 26.29 -5.02
N ALA A 127 0.81 26.67 -5.48
CA ALA A 127 0.64 27.78 -6.43
C ALA A 127 1.04 29.15 -5.83
N ALA A 128 1.03 29.29 -4.50
CA ALA A 128 1.56 30.46 -3.79
C ALA A 128 3.05 30.31 -3.45
N VAL A 129 3.52 29.09 -3.14
CA VAL A 129 4.92 28.76 -2.78
C VAL A 129 5.87 28.84 -3.97
N ASP A 130 5.53 28.24 -5.12
CA ASP A 130 6.34 28.36 -6.35
C ASP A 130 6.42 29.82 -6.81
N ARG A 131 5.34 30.58 -6.63
CA ARG A 131 5.27 32.01 -6.95
C ARG A 131 6.17 32.86 -6.05
N SER A 132 6.30 32.51 -4.77
CA SER A 132 7.23 33.18 -3.86
C SER A 132 8.67 32.65 -3.96
N ARG A 133 8.87 31.50 -4.62
CA ARG A 133 10.14 30.75 -4.74
C ARG A 133 10.69 30.27 -3.39
N ALA A 134 9.79 29.83 -2.50
CA ALA A 134 10.19 29.06 -1.34
C ALA A 134 10.67 27.65 -1.77
N VAL A 135 11.52 27.03 -0.95
CA VAL A 135 12.07 25.68 -1.19
C VAL A 135 11.30 24.60 -0.43
N ALA A 136 10.51 25.00 0.59
CA ALA A 136 9.60 24.13 1.31
C ALA A 136 8.49 24.96 1.98
N ALA A 137 7.37 24.34 2.35
CA ALA A 137 6.31 24.96 3.14
C ALA A 137 5.39 23.93 3.80
N VAL A 138 4.59 24.36 4.77
CA VAL A 138 3.37 23.66 5.19
C VAL A 138 2.16 24.60 5.17
N ASN A 139 0.96 24.02 5.10
CA ASN A 139 -0.29 24.77 5.23
C ASN A 139 -0.38 25.49 6.59
N GLY A 140 -1.12 26.60 6.62
CA GLY A 140 -1.19 27.48 7.77
C GLY A 140 -2.44 27.29 8.61
N ASP A 141 -3.23 28.34 8.69
CA ASP A 141 -4.17 28.60 9.77
C ASP A 141 -5.61 28.17 9.44
N PHE A 142 -6.43 27.98 10.47
CA PHE A 142 -7.86 27.69 10.34
C PHE A 142 -8.57 28.84 9.62
N PHE A 143 -9.55 28.52 8.77
CA PHE A 143 -10.13 29.52 7.86
C PHE A 143 -11.64 29.38 7.61
N ASP A 144 -12.22 30.44 7.05
CA ASP A 144 -13.63 30.58 6.69
C ASP A 144 -13.99 29.79 5.41
N ILE A 145 -13.67 28.49 5.42
CA ILE A 145 -13.56 27.56 4.29
C ILE A 145 -14.78 27.49 3.36
N ASN A 146 -16.00 27.66 3.88
CA ASN A 146 -17.25 27.60 3.11
C ASN A 146 -17.82 28.98 2.76
N ASN A 147 -17.04 30.05 2.91
CA ASN A 147 -17.53 31.42 2.72
C ASN A 147 -16.46 32.37 2.15
N SER A 148 -15.74 33.13 2.98
CA SER A 148 -14.76 34.12 2.50
C SER A 148 -13.36 33.57 2.24
N GLY A 149 -13.06 32.36 2.70
CA GLY A 149 -11.71 31.77 2.64
C GLY A 149 -10.70 32.40 3.62
N ALA A 150 -11.01 33.50 4.29
CA ALA A 150 -10.08 34.21 5.17
C ALA A 150 -9.63 33.35 6.37
N ALA A 151 -8.33 33.35 6.67
CA ALA A 151 -7.77 32.71 7.86
C ALA A 151 -8.16 33.45 9.15
N GLN A 152 -8.25 32.74 10.26
CA GLN A 152 -8.90 33.21 11.49
C GLN A 152 -7.94 33.86 12.49
N GLY A 153 -6.67 33.49 12.49
CA GLY A 153 -5.62 34.02 13.36
C GLY A 153 -4.77 35.12 12.74
N ILE A 154 -3.58 35.34 13.31
CA ILE A 154 -2.63 36.36 12.86
C ILE A 154 -1.99 35.97 11.52
N GLY A 155 -1.77 36.95 10.65
CA GLY A 155 -0.86 36.83 9.52
C GLY A 155 0.11 38.01 9.50
N ILE A 156 1.41 37.76 9.66
CA ILE A 156 2.48 38.75 9.52
C ILE A 156 3.45 38.25 8.47
N ARG A 157 3.72 39.07 7.44
CA ARG A 157 4.69 38.79 6.37
C ARG A 157 5.75 39.88 6.30
N SER A 158 7.03 39.51 6.35
CA SER A 158 8.16 40.45 6.28
C SER A 158 8.04 41.67 7.23
N GLY A 159 7.41 41.47 8.40
CA GLY A 159 7.16 42.48 9.43
C GLY A 159 5.85 43.26 9.26
N GLU A 160 5.14 43.13 8.14
CA GLU A 160 3.86 43.79 7.88
C GLU A 160 2.66 42.92 8.28
N LEU A 161 1.64 43.55 8.88
CA LEU A 161 0.39 42.89 9.23
C LEU A 161 -0.44 42.63 7.95
N VAL A 162 -0.69 41.35 7.65
CA VAL A 162 -1.61 40.93 6.58
C VAL A 162 -3.04 40.89 7.11
N GLN A 163 -3.23 40.29 8.29
CA GLN A 163 -4.52 40.15 8.97
C GLN A 163 -4.37 40.03 10.50
N SER A 164 -5.35 40.55 11.24
CA SER A 164 -5.51 40.34 12.69
C SER A 164 -6.21 39.01 13.01
N PRO A 165 -5.99 38.42 14.19
CA PRO A 165 -6.82 37.32 14.68
C PRO A 165 -8.26 37.75 15.01
N VAL A 166 -9.19 36.81 14.87
CA VAL A 166 -10.52 36.84 15.48
C VAL A 166 -10.46 36.38 16.95
N ALA A 167 -11.56 36.51 17.68
CA ALA A 167 -11.62 36.10 19.08
C ALA A 167 -11.34 34.58 19.23
N GLY A 168 -10.31 34.24 20.02
CA GLY A 168 -9.88 32.85 20.28
C GLY A 168 -8.65 32.40 19.48
N HIS A 169 -8.34 33.03 18.34
CA HIS A 169 -7.30 32.58 17.40
C HIS A 169 -5.98 33.37 17.55
N THR A 170 -5.57 33.66 18.79
CA THR A 170 -4.38 34.47 19.08
C THR A 170 -3.09 33.68 19.16
N ASN A 171 -3.12 32.34 19.22
CA ASN A 171 -1.92 31.52 19.22
C ASN A 171 -1.24 31.56 17.84
N ALA A 172 0.08 31.67 17.81
CA ALA A 172 0.84 31.84 16.58
C ALA A 172 2.22 31.18 16.65
N ALA A 173 2.67 30.64 15.52
CA ALA A 173 4.06 30.30 15.29
C ALA A 173 4.74 31.52 14.67
N ALA A 174 5.72 32.08 15.38
CA ALA A 174 6.34 33.35 15.06
C ALA A 174 7.86 33.23 14.91
N ILE A 175 8.40 34.02 13.99
CA ILE A 175 9.84 34.16 13.74
C ILE A 175 10.23 35.59 14.09
N SER A 176 11.23 35.76 14.97
CA SER A 176 11.70 37.08 15.41
C SER A 176 12.49 37.81 14.32
N ALA A 177 12.83 39.08 14.55
CA ALA A 177 13.68 39.85 13.63
C ALA A 177 15.09 39.23 13.48
N GLU A 178 15.56 38.55 14.53
CA GLU A 178 16.83 37.82 14.62
C GLU A 178 16.75 36.39 14.00
N GLY A 179 15.58 35.99 13.49
CA GLY A 179 15.37 34.67 12.89
C GLY A 179 15.03 33.54 13.87
N LEU A 180 14.85 33.82 15.17
CA LEU A 180 14.53 32.79 16.17
C LEU A 180 13.03 32.46 16.17
N GLY A 181 12.70 31.17 16.16
CA GLY A 181 11.33 30.67 16.14
C GLY A 181 10.75 30.42 17.54
N ARG A 182 9.48 30.77 17.74
CA ARG A 182 8.73 30.61 19.01
C ARG A 182 7.24 30.35 18.76
N VAL A 183 6.60 29.61 19.67
CA VAL A 183 5.13 29.61 19.81
C VAL A 183 4.74 30.66 20.85
N ILE A 184 3.96 31.66 20.45
CA ILE A 184 3.55 32.80 21.29
C ILE A 184 2.07 33.12 21.05
N GLN A 185 1.53 34.11 21.77
CA GLN A 185 0.27 34.75 21.40
C GLN A 185 0.54 36.10 20.72
N VAL A 186 -0.17 36.39 19.63
CA VAL A 186 -0.12 37.69 18.94
C VAL A 186 -1.55 38.19 18.79
N GLY A 187 -1.89 39.23 19.57
CA GLY A 187 -3.15 39.96 19.41
C GLY A 187 -3.04 41.09 18.39
N PHE A 188 -4.09 41.90 18.32
CA PHE A 188 -4.14 43.14 17.55
C PHE A 188 -4.42 44.32 18.49
N GLU A 189 -3.85 45.48 18.17
CA GLU A 189 -4.08 46.73 18.90
C GLU A 189 -4.07 47.90 17.90
N GLY A 190 -5.14 48.69 17.89
CA GLY A 190 -5.22 49.89 17.05
C GLY A 190 -6.28 50.87 17.50
N THR A 191 -6.21 52.09 16.96
CA THR A 191 -7.10 53.21 17.25
C THR A 191 -7.32 54.03 15.98
N ALA A 192 -8.58 54.40 15.73
CA ALA A 192 -8.94 55.44 14.77
C ALA A 192 -9.27 56.73 15.54
N SER A 193 -8.48 57.77 15.30
CA SER A 193 -8.70 59.11 15.85
C SER A 193 -9.73 59.85 14.99
N LEU A 194 -10.99 59.86 15.44
CA LEU A 194 -12.10 60.52 14.75
C LEU A 194 -12.34 61.93 15.34
N PRO A 195 -13.05 62.84 14.63
CA PRO A 195 -13.36 64.18 15.15
C PRO A 195 -14.20 64.19 16.45
N ALA A 196 -14.91 63.10 16.75
CA ALA A 196 -15.67 62.92 17.98
C ALA A 196 -14.84 62.33 19.15
N GLY A 197 -13.61 61.87 18.88
CA GLY A 197 -12.75 61.15 19.82
C GLY A 197 -12.13 59.88 19.21
N PRO A 198 -11.15 59.26 19.89
CA PRO A 198 -10.57 57.99 19.46
C PRO A 198 -11.54 56.83 19.66
N VAL A 199 -11.60 55.91 18.70
CA VAL A 199 -12.30 54.62 18.81
C VAL A 199 -11.33 53.45 18.63
N PRO A 200 -11.48 52.34 19.38
CA PRO A 200 -10.63 51.18 19.24
C PRO A 200 -10.89 50.47 17.90
N LEU A 201 -9.80 50.07 17.23
CA LEU A 201 -9.85 49.16 16.10
C LEU A 201 -9.74 47.74 16.65
N THR A 202 -10.72 46.89 16.34
CA THR A 202 -10.78 45.52 16.85
C THR A 202 -10.16 44.52 15.87
N GLN A 203 -10.23 44.79 14.56
CA GLN A 203 -9.74 43.90 13.49
C GLN A 203 -8.99 44.66 12.39
N PHE A 204 -8.22 43.89 11.61
CA PHE A 204 -7.54 44.27 10.38
C PHE A 204 -7.67 43.12 9.37
N ASN A 205 -8.32 43.37 8.23
CA ASN A 205 -8.66 42.39 7.18
C ASN A 205 -9.33 41.11 7.71
N ASN A 206 -10.14 41.17 8.77
CA ASN A 206 -10.78 39.98 9.35
C ASN A 206 -12.14 40.29 10.01
N MET A 207 -12.87 39.25 10.43
CA MET A 207 -14.24 39.29 10.92
C MET A 207 -14.42 40.24 12.11
N VAL A 208 -15.19 41.31 11.92
CA VAL A 208 -15.34 42.40 12.89
C VAL A 208 -16.13 41.92 14.10
N GLN A 209 -15.52 42.05 15.28
CA GLN A 209 -16.18 41.77 16.55
C GLN A 209 -17.43 42.64 16.75
N ARG A 210 -18.39 42.08 17.48
CA ARG A 210 -19.60 42.78 17.92
C ARG A 210 -19.22 44.10 18.60
N ASP A 211 -19.99 45.16 18.31
CA ASP A 211 -19.76 46.53 18.81
C ASP A 211 -18.40 47.16 18.41
N GLY A 212 -17.62 46.52 17.52
CA GLY A 212 -16.26 46.93 17.12
C GLY A 212 -16.14 47.63 15.76
N VAL A 213 -14.89 47.97 15.40
CA VAL A 213 -14.52 48.56 14.09
C VAL A 213 -13.33 47.80 13.51
N GLY A 214 -13.50 47.24 12.31
CA GLY A 214 -12.43 46.61 11.54
C GLY A 214 -11.83 47.55 10.49
N VAL A 215 -10.52 47.45 10.28
CA VAL A 215 -9.81 48.05 9.15
C VAL A 215 -9.77 47.06 8.00
N PHE A 216 -10.04 47.50 6.77
CA PHE A 216 -9.88 46.70 5.56
C PHE A 216 -9.03 47.45 4.54
N THR A 217 -8.08 46.75 3.92
CA THR A 217 -7.12 47.31 2.96
C THR A 217 -7.24 46.56 1.62
N PRO A 218 -6.51 46.96 0.55
CA PRO A 218 -6.50 46.22 -0.71
C PRO A 218 -6.13 44.73 -0.57
N LEU A 219 -5.43 44.34 0.51
CA LEU A 219 -5.11 42.95 0.84
C LEU A 219 -6.35 42.10 1.18
N TRP A 220 -7.50 42.69 1.54
CA TRP A 220 -8.73 41.93 1.75
C TRP A 220 -9.06 41.08 0.51
N GLY A 221 -9.01 41.67 -0.68
CA GLY A 221 -9.44 41.05 -1.93
C GLY A 221 -10.82 41.55 -2.38
N SER A 222 -11.49 40.77 -3.23
CA SER A 222 -12.76 41.13 -3.87
C SER A 222 -14.01 40.62 -3.15
N TYR A 223 -13.87 39.74 -2.15
CA TYR A 223 -15.01 39.13 -1.46
C TYR A 223 -15.83 40.18 -0.69
N THR A 224 -17.13 39.92 -0.51
CA THR A 224 -18.02 40.89 0.13
C THR A 224 -17.67 41.09 1.60
N ARG A 225 -17.54 42.35 2.03
CA ARG A 225 -17.30 42.71 3.43
C ARG A 225 -18.55 42.49 4.30
N LYS A 226 -19.70 42.19 3.70
CA LYS A 226 -20.94 41.76 4.39
C LYS A 226 -20.70 40.55 5.30
N ARG A 227 -19.83 39.60 4.92
CA ARG A 227 -19.43 38.46 5.76
C ARG A 227 -18.75 38.90 7.06
N ALA A 228 -17.88 39.91 6.98
CA ALA A 228 -17.13 40.38 8.14
C ALA A 228 -17.97 41.12 9.19
N VAL A 229 -19.25 41.40 8.92
CA VAL A 229 -20.23 41.95 9.87
C VAL A 229 -21.51 41.11 9.93
N GLU A 230 -21.41 39.81 9.63
CA GLU A 230 -22.56 38.90 9.63
C GLU A 230 -23.24 38.83 11.01
N GLY A 231 -24.58 38.79 10.99
CA GLY A 231 -25.40 38.94 12.20
C GLY A 231 -25.32 40.33 12.86
N GLY A 232 -24.72 41.33 12.19
CA GLY A 232 -24.63 42.70 12.66
C GLY A 232 -25.98 43.42 12.67
N ALA A 233 -26.39 43.96 13.81
CA ALA A 233 -27.69 44.65 13.93
C ALA A 233 -27.68 46.08 13.35
N ARG A 234 -26.51 46.71 13.29
CA ARG A 234 -26.22 47.96 12.57
C ARG A 234 -24.81 47.87 11.98
N VAL A 235 -24.62 48.46 10.80
CA VAL A 235 -23.37 48.42 10.03
C VAL A 235 -23.12 49.80 9.43
N ALA A 236 -21.85 50.24 9.41
CA ALA A 236 -21.43 51.40 8.64
C ALA A 236 -20.06 51.13 7.99
N GLU A 237 -19.92 51.47 6.71
CA GLU A 237 -18.66 51.42 5.96
C GLU A 237 -18.20 52.84 5.61
N VAL A 238 -16.92 53.14 5.89
CA VAL A 238 -16.31 54.46 5.67
C VAL A 238 -15.03 54.28 4.88
N THR A 239 -14.93 54.90 3.70
CA THR A 239 -13.68 54.92 2.94
C THR A 239 -12.81 56.09 3.39
N VAL A 240 -11.53 55.84 3.55
CA VAL A 240 -10.51 56.80 3.98
C VAL A 240 -9.38 56.83 2.95
N THR A 241 -9.10 58.01 2.40
CA THR A 241 -8.05 58.22 1.39
C THR A 241 -7.24 59.45 1.81
N GLY A 242 -5.91 59.33 1.90
CA GLY A 242 -5.04 60.45 2.30
C GLY A 242 -5.33 61.03 3.70
N GLY A 243 -5.74 60.19 4.66
CA GLY A 243 -6.06 60.63 6.04
C GLY A 243 -7.39 61.38 6.18
N ARG A 244 -8.30 61.27 5.19
CA ARG A 244 -9.63 61.89 5.21
C ARG A 244 -10.71 60.93 4.73
N VAL A 245 -11.91 61.09 5.27
CA VAL A 245 -13.10 60.39 4.81
C VAL A 245 -13.41 60.78 3.36
N ALA A 246 -13.61 59.80 2.48
CA ALA A 246 -14.07 60.00 1.12
C ALA A 246 -15.57 59.68 0.97
N THR A 247 -16.05 58.56 1.54
CA THR A 247 -17.47 58.17 1.59
C THR A 247 -17.86 57.57 2.94
N VAL A 248 -19.16 57.61 3.24
CA VAL A 248 -19.81 56.97 4.39
C VAL A 248 -21.07 56.26 3.87
N ALA A 249 -21.28 55.01 4.23
CA ALA A 249 -22.42 54.18 3.79
C ALA A 249 -22.98 53.34 4.95
N GLY A 250 -24.31 53.18 5.01
CA GLY A 250 -25.01 52.39 6.04
C GLY A 250 -25.03 50.87 5.79
N THR A 251 -24.13 50.36 4.95
CA THR A 251 -24.07 48.95 4.52
C THR A 251 -22.63 48.57 4.19
N ALA A 252 -22.21 47.35 4.53
CA ALA A 252 -20.93 46.81 4.09
C ALA A 252 -20.88 46.66 2.56
N GLY A 253 -19.74 47.04 1.98
CA GLY A 253 -19.49 47.00 0.55
C GLY A 253 -19.01 45.64 0.03
N GLU A 254 -18.69 45.62 -1.25
CA GLU A 254 -18.25 44.45 -2.00
C GLU A 254 -17.25 44.86 -3.09
N GLY A 255 -16.52 43.88 -3.63
CA GLY A 255 -15.44 44.16 -4.57
C GLY A 255 -14.17 44.73 -3.92
N PRO A 256 -13.10 44.87 -4.72
CA PRO A 256 -11.77 45.22 -4.26
C PRO A 256 -11.68 46.66 -3.74
N ILE A 257 -10.86 46.86 -2.70
CA ILE A 257 -10.54 48.19 -2.17
C ILE A 257 -9.42 48.82 -3.03
N PRO A 258 -9.59 50.05 -3.55
CA PRO A 258 -8.56 50.72 -4.36
C PRO A 258 -7.24 50.95 -3.62
N ALA A 259 -6.12 50.89 -4.34
CA ALA A 259 -4.80 51.24 -3.80
C ALA A 259 -4.80 52.66 -3.20
N GLY A 260 -4.15 52.82 -2.04
CA GLY A 260 -4.16 54.09 -1.29
C GLY A 260 -5.47 54.41 -0.55
N THR A 261 -6.48 53.54 -0.62
CA THR A 261 -7.71 53.64 0.18
C THR A 261 -7.70 52.59 1.28
N THR A 262 -8.16 53.00 2.47
CA THR A 262 -8.46 52.12 3.61
C THR A 262 -9.96 52.21 3.89
N VAL A 263 -10.57 51.12 4.34
CA VAL A 263 -11.97 51.07 4.75
C VAL A 263 -12.04 50.84 6.27
N LEU A 264 -12.85 51.63 6.95
CA LEU A 264 -13.32 51.31 8.30
C LEU A 264 -14.71 50.70 8.19
N LEU A 265 -14.90 49.53 8.79
CA LEU A 265 -16.17 48.80 8.83
C LEU A 265 -16.60 48.61 10.28
N GLY A 266 -17.62 49.36 10.67
CA GLY A 266 -18.16 49.36 12.03
C GLY A 266 -19.36 48.45 12.17
N ARG A 267 -19.49 47.84 13.35
CA ARG A 267 -20.57 46.93 13.74
C ARG A 267 -21.20 47.41 15.06
N GLU A 268 -22.53 47.42 15.14
CA GLU A 268 -23.31 47.97 16.28
C GLU A 268 -22.77 49.32 16.81
N ALA A 269 -22.21 49.41 18.02
CA ALA A 269 -21.65 50.66 18.55
C ALA A 269 -20.52 51.25 17.67
N GLY A 270 -19.71 50.41 17.04
CA GLY A 270 -18.70 50.84 16.07
C GLY A 270 -19.33 51.37 14.77
N ALA A 271 -20.50 50.87 14.36
CA ALA A 271 -21.25 51.42 13.24
C ALA A 271 -21.79 52.82 13.58
N ASP A 272 -22.33 52.99 14.80
CA ASP A 272 -22.86 54.27 15.28
C ASP A 272 -21.77 55.36 15.35
N ALA A 273 -20.56 54.98 15.77
CA ALA A 273 -19.42 55.89 15.82
C ALA A 273 -18.93 56.33 14.42
N LEU A 274 -18.95 55.43 13.44
CA LEU A 274 -18.58 55.75 12.05
C LEU A 274 -19.67 56.54 11.30
N ALA A 275 -20.95 56.28 11.58
CA ALA A 275 -22.08 56.93 10.91
C ALA A 275 -22.17 58.46 11.18
N ALA A 276 -21.46 58.97 12.18
CA ALA A 276 -21.38 60.40 12.50
C ALA A 276 -20.41 61.19 11.60
N LEU A 277 -19.58 60.51 10.80
CA LEU A 277 -18.56 61.11 9.94
C LEU A 277 -19.15 61.69 8.64
N ARG A 278 -18.41 62.61 8.01
CA ARG A 278 -18.73 63.18 6.69
C ARG A 278 -17.50 63.20 5.77
N PRO A 279 -17.68 63.17 4.44
CA PRO A 279 -16.59 63.40 3.48
C PRO A 279 -15.78 64.66 3.80
N GLY A 280 -14.46 64.52 3.80
CA GLY A 280 -13.50 65.57 4.16
C GLY A 280 -13.05 65.59 5.63
N ASP A 281 -13.80 64.97 6.55
CA ASP A 281 -13.42 64.87 7.96
C ASP A 281 -12.06 64.14 8.10
N PRO A 282 -11.15 64.62 8.99
CA PRO A 282 -9.85 63.98 9.20
C PRO A 282 -10.00 62.67 9.99
N VAL A 283 -9.23 61.66 9.58
CA VAL A 283 -9.13 60.36 10.26
C VAL A 283 -7.68 59.94 10.27
N ASP A 284 -7.09 59.86 11.46
CA ASP A 284 -5.77 59.28 11.69
C ASP A 284 -5.92 57.85 12.21
N LEU A 285 -5.10 56.92 11.71
CA LEU A 285 -5.22 55.48 11.96
C LEU A 285 -3.88 54.93 12.44
N THR A 286 -3.91 54.28 13.60
CA THR A 286 -2.75 53.59 14.18
C THR A 286 -3.11 52.16 14.47
N TRP A 287 -2.23 51.21 14.13
CA TRP A 287 -2.42 49.79 14.46
C TRP A 287 -1.09 49.05 14.51
N ARG A 288 -1.06 47.92 15.22
CA ARG A 288 0.07 46.99 15.29
C ARG A 288 -0.36 45.58 15.70
N PRO A 289 0.42 44.54 15.32
CA PRO A 289 0.37 43.27 16.06
C PRO A 289 0.85 43.48 17.51
N LYS A 290 0.33 42.68 18.44
CA LYS A 290 0.61 42.76 19.88
C LYS A 290 1.06 41.39 20.40
N ALA A 291 2.36 41.11 20.28
CA ALA A 291 2.96 39.88 20.78
C ALA A 291 2.95 39.82 22.32
N SER A 292 2.71 38.64 22.89
CA SER A 292 2.62 38.40 24.33
C SER A 292 3.97 38.51 25.07
N ASP A 293 5.08 38.35 24.35
CA ASP A 293 6.45 38.55 24.84
C ASP A 293 6.98 39.99 24.60
N GLY A 294 6.17 40.85 23.98
CA GLY A 294 6.55 42.22 23.62
C GLY A 294 7.43 42.34 22.37
N SER A 295 7.68 41.24 21.65
CA SER A 295 8.46 41.25 20.41
C SER A 295 7.72 41.89 19.22
N SER A 296 8.46 42.14 18.14
CA SER A 296 7.93 42.44 16.81
C SER A 296 8.30 41.29 15.87
N PRO A 297 7.42 40.30 15.63
CA PRO A 297 7.70 39.20 14.72
C PRO A 297 7.97 39.69 13.29
N ARG A 298 8.97 39.11 12.62
CA ARG A 298 9.18 39.28 11.17
C ARG A 298 8.17 38.44 10.38
N ALA A 299 7.84 37.26 10.86
CA ALA A 299 6.81 36.41 10.28
C ALA A 299 5.97 35.80 11.39
N ALA A 300 4.67 35.61 11.13
CA ALA A 300 3.79 34.87 12.02
C ALA A 300 2.62 34.26 11.23
N VAL A 301 2.28 33.01 11.56
CA VAL A 301 1.04 32.35 11.13
C VAL A 301 0.23 31.96 12.37
N GLY A 302 -1.09 32.14 12.31
CA GLY A 302 -2.02 31.68 13.34
C GLY A 302 -2.10 30.15 13.43
N GLY A 303 -2.67 29.68 14.53
CA GLY A 303 -2.99 28.26 14.72
C GLY A 303 -3.89 28.02 15.93
N GLY A 304 -4.20 26.75 16.16
CA GLY A 304 -5.13 26.29 17.19
C GLY A 304 -4.45 25.98 18.52
N SER A 305 -4.50 24.73 18.95
CA SER A 305 -3.96 24.27 20.23
C SER A 305 -2.43 24.35 20.28
N VAL A 306 -1.89 24.89 21.37
CA VAL A 306 -0.48 24.71 21.72
C VAL A 306 -0.30 23.27 22.22
N LEU A 307 0.46 22.47 21.48
CA LEU A 307 0.63 21.03 21.71
C LEU A 307 1.75 20.70 22.69
N VAL A 308 2.77 21.56 22.78
CA VAL A 308 3.92 21.40 23.68
C VAL A 308 4.22 22.76 24.30
N ARG A 309 4.41 22.78 25.62
CA ARG A 309 4.89 23.94 26.39
C ARG A 309 6.04 23.51 27.26
N ASP A 310 7.18 24.19 27.14
CA ASP A 310 8.38 23.93 27.94
C ASP A 310 8.80 22.44 28.00
N GLY A 311 8.81 21.80 26.82
CA GLY A 311 9.09 20.38 26.64
C GLY A 311 7.97 19.42 27.09
N VAL A 312 6.90 19.93 27.71
CA VAL A 312 5.78 19.13 28.22
C VAL A 312 4.64 19.08 27.21
N VAL A 313 4.29 17.87 26.76
CA VAL A 313 3.10 17.60 25.93
C VAL A 313 1.83 18.04 26.65
N GLN A 314 0.96 18.77 25.97
CA GLN A 314 -0.30 19.25 26.50
C GLN A 314 -1.42 18.24 26.18
N THR A 315 -2.18 17.82 27.19
CA THR A 315 -3.37 16.98 26.99
C THR A 315 -4.49 17.82 26.38
N ILE A 316 -4.84 17.53 25.13
CA ILE A 316 -5.96 18.17 24.44
C ILE A 316 -7.20 17.28 24.58
N ALA A 317 -8.35 17.88 24.90
CA ALA A 317 -9.60 17.16 25.15
C ALA A 317 -10.20 16.50 23.89
N ASP A 318 -9.96 17.10 22.71
CA ASP A 318 -10.32 16.52 21.40
C ASP A 318 -9.54 15.23 21.13
N GLN A 319 -10.26 14.10 21.11
CA GLN A 319 -9.72 12.77 20.78
C GLN A 319 -9.98 12.38 19.30
N SER A 320 -10.32 13.32 18.40
CA SER A 320 -10.52 12.98 16.99
C SER A 320 -9.20 12.61 16.30
N LEU A 321 -9.17 11.44 15.66
CA LEU A 321 -8.14 11.11 14.68
C LEU A 321 -8.40 11.86 13.38
N ALA A 322 -7.38 12.52 12.86
CA ALA A 322 -7.43 13.25 11.60
C ALA A 322 -6.01 13.40 11.03
N PRO A 323 -5.87 13.73 9.73
CA PRO A 323 -4.65 14.37 9.25
C PRO A 323 -4.37 15.65 10.05
N ARG A 324 -3.11 15.89 10.42
CA ARG A 324 -2.69 17.06 11.21
C ARG A 324 -1.43 17.68 10.62
N THR A 325 -1.35 19.01 10.67
CA THR A 325 -0.13 19.78 10.47
C THR A 325 0.27 20.44 11.80
N SER A 326 1.56 20.44 12.12
CA SER A 326 2.11 21.09 13.31
C SER A 326 3.43 21.79 12.99
N VAL A 327 3.73 22.82 13.76
CA VAL A 327 5.01 23.53 13.72
C VAL A 327 5.54 23.73 15.14
N GLY A 328 6.85 23.57 15.34
CA GLY A 328 7.48 23.68 16.64
C GLY A 328 8.96 24.03 16.58
N PHE A 329 9.53 24.34 17.75
CA PHE A 329 10.86 24.92 17.88
C PHE A 329 11.64 24.34 19.07
N SER A 330 12.97 24.31 18.98
CA SER A 330 13.86 23.99 20.11
C SER A 330 13.81 25.04 21.22
N ALA A 331 14.36 24.71 22.39
CA ALA A 331 14.36 25.60 23.57
C ALA A 331 15.10 26.94 23.36
N ASP A 332 16.06 26.98 22.43
CA ASP A 332 16.79 28.18 22.02
C ASP A 332 16.18 28.88 20.78
N GLY A 333 15.14 28.30 20.18
CA GLY A 333 14.46 28.81 18.98
C GLY A 333 15.26 28.69 17.67
N ARG A 334 16.36 27.92 17.65
CA ARG A 334 17.20 27.76 16.43
C ARG A 334 16.77 26.61 15.53
N LYS A 335 16.37 25.46 16.10
CA LYS A 335 15.77 24.37 15.32
C LYS A 335 14.28 24.64 15.15
N MET A 336 13.79 24.53 13.92
CA MET A 336 12.38 24.49 13.58
C MET A 336 12.02 23.11 13.04
N ILE A 337 10.82 22.65 13.38
CA ILE A 337 10.24 21.38 12.93
C ILE A 337 8.86 21.71 12.36
N MET A 338 8.60 21.36 11.10
CA MET A 338 7.25 21.28 10.55
C MET A 338 6.93 19.80 10.35
N LEU A 339 5.76 19.34 10.79
CA LEU A 339 5.34 17.94 10.72
C LEU A 339 3.94 17.85 10.14
N THR A 340 3.76 17.04 9.09
CA THR A 340 2.46 16.52 8.66
C THR A 340 2.34 15.06 9.05
N VAL A 341 1.13 14.67 9.46
CA VAL A 341 0.72 13.27 9.60
C VAL A 341 -0.56 13.09 8.79
N ASP A 342 -0.56 12.15 7.87
CA ASP A 342 -1.70 11.83 7.00
C ASP A 342 -2.82 11.16 7.79
N GLY A 343 -4.03 11.05 7.23
CA GLY A 343 -5.16 10.45 7.94
C GLY A 343 -6.41 10.24 7.09
N ARG A 344 -7.35 9.42 7.60
CA ARG A 344 -8.59 8.98 6.90
C ARG A 344 -8.34 8.10 5.68
N GLN A 345 -7.13 7.55 5.55
CA GLN A 345 -6.73 6.60 4.51
C GLN A 345 -6.32 5.27 5.16
N VAL A 346 -6.26 4.17 4.40
CA VAL A 346 -5.83 2.87 4.95
C VAL A 346 -4.38 2.94 5.45
N ASP A 347 -3.53 3.66 4.74
CA ASP A 347 -2.09 3.76 5.03
C ASP A 347 -1.76 4.64 6.24
N SER A 348 -2.73 5.43 6.75
CA SER A 348 -2.58 6.25 7.95
C SER A 348 -3.92 6.53 8.64
N ARG A 349 -4.04 6.12 9.92
CA ARG A 349 -5.21 6.41 10.76
C ARG A 349 -5.36 7.90 11.11
N GLY A 350 -4.28 8.67 11.04
CA GLY A 350 -4.21 10.05 11.55
C GLY A 350 -4.12 10.11 13.07
N VAL A 351 -3.90 11.29 13.63
CA VAL A 351 -3.57 11.46 15.05
C VAL A 351 -4.48 12.46 15.76
N THR A 352 -4.69 12.21 17.06
CA THR A 352 -5.17 13.22 18.00
C THR A 352 -4.14 14.35 18.15
N GLN A 353 -4.59 15.50 18.60
CA GLN A 353 -3.70 16.63 18.91
C GLN A 353 -2.70 16.27 20.01
N THR A 354 -3.05 15.37 20.95
CA THR A 354 -2.16 14.92 22.03
C THR A 354 -1.05 13.99 21.52
N GLU A 355 -1.34 13.06 20.60
CA GLU A 355 -0.32 12.24 19.93
C GLU A 355 0.63 13.10 19.08
N MET A 356 0.08 14.04 18.30
CA MET A 356 0.86 15.00 17.52
C MET A 356 1.84 15.77 18.43
N GLY A 357 1.41 16.15 19.63
CA GLY A 357 2.28 16.75 20.65
C GLY A 357 3.43 15.84 21.12
N ARG A 358 3.21 14.53 21.24
CA ARG A 358 4.28 13.55 21.56
C ARG A 358 5.29 13.46 20.41
N MET A 359 4.82 13.29 19.17
CA MET A 359 5.68 13.21 17.99
C MET A 359 6.54 14.47 17.81
N MET A 360 6.00 15.66 18.12
CA MET A 360 6.77 16.90 18.12
C MET A 360 7.88 16.91 19.20
N VAL A 361 7.64 16.40 20.41
CA VAL A 361 8.68 16.26 21.44
C VAL A 361 9.75 15.24 21.04
N GLU A 362 9.37 14.11 20.44
CA GLU A 362 10.29 13.09 19.92
C GLU A 362 11.24 13.67 18.85
N LEU A 363 10.74 14.54 17.97
CA LEU A 363 11.55 15.27 16.99
C LEU A 363 12.38 16.42 17.60
N GLY A 364 12.22 16.71 18.90
CA GLY A 364 13.02 17.68 19.66
C GLY A 364 12.36 19.06 19.85
N ALA A 365 11.04 19.20 19.71
CA ALA A 365 10.34 20.45 19.96
C ALA A 365 10.18 20.74 21.46
N TRP A 366 10.62 21.92 21.89
CA TRP A 366 10.37 22.48 23.23
C TRP A 366 9.03 23.22 23.30
N SER A 367 8.57 23.76 22.16
CA SER A 367 7.23 24.33 21.99
C SER A 367 6.67 23.93 20.63
N ALA A 368 5.37 23.69 20.53
CA ALA A 368 4.71 23.31 19.28
C ALA A 368 3.24 23.77 19.22
N LEU A 369 2.75 24.05 18.02
CA LEU A 369 1.43 24.58 17.70
C LEU A 369 0.76 23.74 16.61
N ASN A 370 -0.49 23.35 16.83
CA ASN A 370 -1.34 22.70 15.83
C ASN A 370 -1.84 23.73 14.80
N LEU A 371 -1.53 23.49 13.53
CA LEU A 371 -2.02 24.26 12.37
C LEU A 371 -3.33 23.64 11.84
N ASP A 372 -3.93 24.16 10.75
CA ASP A 372 -5.12 23.52 10.17
C ASP A 372 -4.81 22.10 9.67
N GLY A 373 -5.83 21.24 9.65
CA GLY A 373 -5.69 19.82 9.38
C GLY A 373 -6.76 19.25 8.45
N GLY A 374 -6.96 17.93 8.47
CA GLY A 374 -7.79 17.26 7.48
C GLY A 374 -7.19 17.40 6.07
N GLY A 375 -8.03 17.60 5.05
CA GLY A 375 -7.55 17.79 3.68
C GLY A 375 -6.74 19.05 3.43
N SER A 376 -6.70 19.98 4.40
CA SER A 376 -5.79 21.13 4.36
C SER A 376 -4.32 20.72 4.60
N SER A 377 -4.07 19.53 5.18
CA SER A 377 -2.75 19.07 5.61
C SER A 377 -1.85 18.80 4.41
N THR A 378 -0.92 19.72 4.15
CA THR A 378 -0.05 19.71 2.98
C THR A 378 1.36 20.09 3.41
N LEU A 379 2.32 19.22 3.14
CA LEU A 379 3.76 19.51 3.21
C LEU A 379 4.34 19.54 1.80
N LEU A 380 5.07 20.61 1.53
CA LEU A 380 5.73 20.86 0.26
C LEU A 380 7.23 20.91 0.44
N ALA A 381 7.99 20.24 -0.42
CA ALA A 381 9.43 20.36 -0.50
C ALA A 381 9.91 20.37 -1.95
N ARG A 382 11.12 20.90 -2.17
CA ARG A 382 11.83 20.85 -3.44
C ARG A 382 12.82 19.68 -3.42
N GLU A 383 12.94 18.95 -4.51
CA GLU A 383 14.02 17.95 -4.68
C GLU A 383 15.35 18.64 -5.02
N PRO A 384 16.51 18.06 -4.63
CA PRO A 384 17.81 18.59 -5.02
C PRO A 384 17.96 18.75 -6.54
N GLY A 385 18.09 20.00 -7.01
CA GLY A 385 18.18 20.31 -8.44
C GLY A 385 16.85 20.54 -9.15
N ALA A 386 15.69 20.38 -8.47
CA ALA A 386 14.39 20.77 -9.00
C ALA A 386 14.17 22.29 -8.96
N ALA A 387 13.24 22.81 -9.77
CA ALA A 387 12.96 24.24 -9.88
C ALA A 387 11.72 24.72 -9.10
N THR A 388 10.86 23.79 -8.69
CA THR A 388 9.54 23.98 -8.04
C THR A 388 9.38 22.98 -6.90
N VAL A 389 8.41 23.21 -6.01
CA VAL A 389 8.08 22.24 -4.95
C VAL A 389 7.07 21.18 -5.43
N GLN A 390 7.09 20.02 -4.81
CA GLN A 390 6.07 18.98 -4.93
C GLN A 390 5.40 18.71 -3.56
N VAL A 391 4.39 17.85 -3.54
CA VAL A 391 3.71 17.41 -2.32
C VAL A 391 4.35 16.10 -1.84
N GLU A 392 4.76 16.03 -0.58
CA GLU A 392 5.47 14.86 -0.03
C GLU A 392 4.55 13.91 0.78
N ASN A 393 3.39 14.41 1.22
CA ASN A 393 2.37 13.68 1.98
C ASN A 393 1.14 13.38 1.10
N SER A 394 0.13 12.67 1.62
CA SER A 394 -1.11 12.36 0.89
C SER A 394 -2.31 13.19 1.39
N PRO A 395 -2.78 14.22 0.66
CA PRO A 395 -3.91 15.03 1.08
C PRO A 395 -5.22 14.23 1.18
N SER A 396 -5.88 14.23 2.35
CA SER A 396 -7.04 13.36 2.63
C SER A 396 -8.29 13.57 1.77
N ASP A 397 -8.30 14.62 0.93
CA ASP A 397 -9.38 14.93 0.00
C ASP A 397 -9.08 14.36 -1.42
N GLY A 398 -8.01 13.56 -1.57
CA GLY A 398 -7.53 12.99 -2.84
C GLY A 398 -6.78 13.98 -3.73
N SER A 399 -6.65 15.24 -3.31
CA SER A 399 -5.92 16.31 -4.00
C SER A 399 -5.57 17.46 -3.05
N GLU A 400 -4.59 18.27 -3.42
CA GLU A 400 -4.15 19.47 -2.68
C GLU A 400 -5.32 20.48 -2.52
N ARG A 401 -5.84 20.61 -1.30
CA ARG A 401 -6.97 21.50 -1.01
C ARG A 401 -6.57 22.98 -1.16
N PRO A 402 -7.46 23.85 -1.69
CA PRO A 402 -7.32 25.30 -1.57
C PRO A 402 -7.23 25.75 -0.10
N VAL A 403 -6.17 26.49 0.23
CA VAL A 403 -5.95 27.09 1.56
C VAL A 403 -5.56 28.57 1.40
N PRO A 404 -5.87 29.45 2.37
CA PRO A 404 -5.54 30.88 2.24
C PRO A 404 -4.06 31.19 2.48
N ASN A 405 -3.38 30.40 3.31
CA ASN A 405 -2.01 30.70 3.73
C ASN A 405 -1.19 29.44 4.10
N GLY A 406 0.11 29.67 4.28
CA GLY A 406 1.06 28.70 4.80
C GLY A 406 2.29 29.39 5.41
N LEU A 407 3.16 28.57 5.98
CA LEU A 407 4.46 29.01 6.49
C LEU A 407 5.56 28.42 5.61
N ALA A 408 6.32 29.28 4.94
CA ALA A 408 7.23 28.89 3.87
C ALA A 408 8.68 29.17 4.22
N ILE A 409 9.57 28.27 3.80
CA ILE A 409 11.01 28.32 4.02
C ILE A 409 11.71 28.70 2.71
N TYR A 410 12.60 29.68 2.79
CA TYR A 410 13.35 30.26 1.69
C TYR A 410 14.85 30.04 1.92
N ALA A 411 15.51 29.38 0.98
CA ALA A 411 16.97 29.32 0.92
C ALA A 411 17.54 30.63 0.35
N ALA A 412 18.84 30.85 0.54
CA ALA A 412 19.57 31.86 -0.24
C ALA A 412 19.52 31.51 -1.74
N GLN A 413 19.57 32.53 -2.61
CA GLN A 413 19.75 32.29 -4.05
C GLN A 413 21.14 31.69 -4.29
N GLY A 414 21.17 30.43 -4.71
CA GLY A 414 22.40 29.72 -5.07
C GLY A 414 23.05 30.26 -6.34
N SER A 415 24.31 29.89 -6.53
CA SER A 415 25.15 30.36 -7.62
C SER A 415 24.75 29.84 -9.00
N GLY A 416 23.90 28.82 -9.09
CA GLY A 416 23.60 28.08 -10.32
C GLY A 416 24.79 27.31 -10.89
N ARG A 417 25.93 27.28 -10.19
CA ARG A 417 27.12 26.52 -10.56
C ARG A 417 26.99 25.11 -9.99
N LEU A 418 27.06 24.12 -10.87
CA LEU A 418 27.00 22.71 -10.52
C LEU A 418 28.02 22.35 -9.42
N THR A 419 27.54 21.73 -8.34
CA THR A 419 28.33 21.16 -7.22
C THR A 419 28.06 19.68 -6.99
N GLY A 420 26.90 19.16 -7.41
CA GLY A 420 26.57 17.74 -7.33
C GLY A 420 25.44 17.32 -8.27
N TYR A 421 25.10 16.03 -8.23
CA TYR A 421 23.95 15.46 -8.93
C TYR A 421 23.09 14.66 -7.96
N TRP A 422 21.77 14.75 -8.11
CA TRP A 422 20.79 13.87 -7.48
C TRP A 422 20.37 12.81 -8.49
N LEU A 423 20.50 11.52 -8.15
CA LEU A 423 20.27 10.39 -9.06
C LEU A 423 19.15 9.50 -8.54
N GLU A 424 18.16 9.26 -9.38
CA GLU A 424 17.05 8.36 -9.12
C GLU A 424 16.80 7.45 -10.32
N THR A 425 15.92 6.48 -10.14
CA THR A 425 15.27 5.81 -11.27
C THR A 425 14.22 6.73 -11.87
N ALA A 426 14.11 6.77 -13.20
CA ALA A 426 13.11 7.62 -13.86
C ALA A 426 11.66 7.21 -13.55
N SER A 427 11.45 5.96 -13.14
CA SER A 427 10.21 5.49 -12.51
C SER A 427 10.31 5.65 -10.99
N ASP A 428 9.35 6.36 -10.41
CA ASP A 428 9.12 6.45 -8.96
C ASP A 428 8.76 5.06 -8.40
N PRO A 429 9.45 4.53 -7.36
CA PRO A 429 9.13 3.25 -6.73
C PRO A 429 7.67 3.09 -6.28
N THR A 430 6.96 4.16 -5.93
CA THR A 430 5.55 4.13 -5.49
C THR A 430 4.56 3.98 -6.66
N ALA A 431 4.98 4.35 -7.88
CA ALA A 431 4.17 4.30 -9.10
C ALA A 431 4.57 3.16 -10.05
N ALA A 432 5.83 2.73 -10.01
CA ALA A 432 6.42 1.74 -10.90
C ALA A 432 5.68 0.38 -10.88
N PRO A 433 5.69 -0.38 -12.00
CA PRO A 433 5.12 -1.73 -12.05
C PRO A 433 5.65 -2.66 -10.95
N GLY A 434 4.74 -3.39 -10.31
CA GLY A 434 5.09 -4.36 -9.28
C GLY A 434 3.94 -5.26 -8.88
N VAL A 435 4.28 -6.29 -8.09
CA VAL A 435 3.37 -7.34 -7.59
C VAL A 435 3.54 -7.53 -6.08
N ALA A 436 3.89 -6.46 -5.38
CA ALA A 436 3.90 -6.43 -3.92
C ALA A 436 2.46 -6.39 -3.36
N PRO A 437 2.23 -6.68 -2.07
CA PRO A 437 0.91 -6.57 -1.45
C PRO A 437 0.33 -5.14 -1.48
N ILE A 438 1.22 -4.14 -1.53
CA ILE A 438 0.93 -2.71 -1.66
C ILE A 438 1.33 -2.19 -3.04
N ARG A 439 0.77 -1.04 -3.45
CA ARG A 439 1.14 -0.39 -4.72
C ARG A 439 2.60 0.03 -4.72
N GLY A 440 3.29 -0.26 -5.83
CA GLY A 440 4.67 0.13 -6.09
C GLY A 440 5.48 -1.01 -6.68
N GLY A 441 6.71 -0.71 -7.05
CA GLY A 441 7.63 -1.62 -7.71
C GLY A 441 9.06 -1.48 -7.19
N ARG A 442 9.97 -2.26 -7.77
CA ARG A 442 11.40 -2.29 -7.41
C ARG A 442 12.29 -1.80 -8.56
N PRO A 443 12.22 -0.52 -8.97
CA PRO A 443 13.04 -0.01 -10.07
C PRO A 443 14.53 0.03 -9.71
N ASP A 444 14.89 -0.07 -8.43
CA ASP A 444 16.25 -0.36 -7.94
C ASP A 444 16.82 -1.69 -8.46
N ARG A 445 15.95 -2.57 -8.98
CA ARG A 445 16.29 -3.87 -9.57
C ARG A 445 16.15 -3.86 -11.09
N VAL A 446 16.93 -4.72 -11.75
CA VAL A 446 16.90 -4.94 -13.21
C VAL A 446 17.45 -6.33 -13.56
N PHE A 447 16.97 -6.94 -14.65
CA PHE A 447 17.42 -8.27 -15.09
C PHE A 447 18.61 -8.20 -16.06
N PRO A 448 19.55 -9.18 -16.04
CA PRO A 448 20.64 -9.30 -17.00
C PRO A 448 20.20 -9.11 -18.45
N GLY A 449 20.86 -8.20 -19.17
CA GLY A 449 20.56 -7.85 -20.56
C GLY A 449 19.45 -6.81 -20.78
N LEU A 450 18.64 -6.49 -19.76
CA LEU A 450 17.62 -5.44 -19.81
C LEU A 450 18.17 -4.08 -19.36
N THR A 451 17.33 -3.05 -19.40
CA THR A 451 17.68 -1.66 -19.09
C THR A 451 16.94 -1.10 -17.88
N ARG A 452 17.46 0.02 -17.36
CA ARG A 452 16.78 0.92 -16.42
C ARG A 452 17.08 2.37 -16.80
N ARG A 453 16.06 3.22 -16.87
CA ARG A 453 16.21 4.66 -17.07
C ARG A 453 16.52 5.36 -15.74
N LEU A 454 17.49 6.26 -15.74
CA LEU A 454 17.95 7.02 -14.57
C LEU A 454 17.89 8.52 -14.83
N THR A 455 17.68 9.29 -13.77
CA THR A 455 17.78 10.76 -13.76
C THR A 455 19.11 11.21 -13.15
N ALA A 456 19.52 12.44 -13.46
CA ALA A 456 20.64 13.12 -12.81
C ALA A 456 20.36 14.63 -12.74
N ALA A 457 19.59 15.07 -11.73
CA ALA A 457 19.31 16.47 -11.52
C ALA A 457 20.56 17.17 -10.99
N GLY A 458 21.14 18.06 -11.79
CA GLY A 458 22.31 18.85 -11.40
C GLY A 458 21.92 19.94 -10.41
N TYR A 459 22.68 20.08 -9.30
CA TYR A 459 22.40 21.07 -8.27
C TYR A 459 23.60 21.93 -7.88
N ASP A 460 23.34 23.11 -7.31
CA ASP A 460 24.33 24.05 -6.76
C ASP A 460 24.48 23.95 -5.23
N GLU A 461 25.31 24.80 -4.62
CA GLU A 461 25.53 24.78 -3.17
C GLU A 461 24.30 25.08 -2.29
N THR A 462 23.14 25.45 -2.86
CA THR A 462 21.86 25.57 -2.13
C THR A 462 20.87 24.46 -2.47
N TYR A 463 21.34 23.38 -3.11
CA TYR A 463 20.54 22.33 -3.76
C TYR A 463 19.56 22.88 -4.81
N GLY A 464 19.80 24.09 -5.33
CA GLY A 464 19.04 24.69 -6.41
C GLY A 464 19.45 24.17 -7.80
N PRO A 465 18.62 24.38 -8.83
CA PRO A 465 18.83 23.82 -10.17
C PRO A 465 20.10 24.37 -10.84
N ALA A 466 21.03 23.48 -11.20
CA ALA A 466 22.30 23.84 -11.84
C ALA A 466 22.51 23.07 -13.15
N ALA A 467 22.84 23.80 -14.22
CA ALA A 467 22.92 23.23 -15.55
C ALA A 467 24.28 22.54 -15.83
N GLY A 468 24.26 21.24 -16.10
CA GLY A 468 25.40 20.52 -16.66
C GLY A 468 25.06 19.08 -17.03
N ALA A 469 25.27 18.70 -18.29
CA ALA A 469 25.18 17.30 -18.71
C ALA A 469 26.32 16.48 -18.05
N PRO A 470 26.00 15.36 -17.37
CA PRO A 470 26.98 14.50 -16.71
C PRO A 470 27.69 13.53 -17.67
N HIS A 471 28.80 12.97 -17.19
CA HIS A 471 29.34 11.68 -17.63
C HIS A 471 28.84 10.57 -16.69
N TRP A 472 28.73 9.35 -17.21
CA TRP A 472 28.14 8.20 -16.51
C TRP A 472 29.09 7.00 -16.44
N ARG A 473 28.92 6.18 -15.37
CA ARG A 473 29.59 4.88 -15.19
C ARG A 473 28.78 4.03 -14.20
N ALA A 474 29.01 2.72 -14.23
CA ALA A 474 28.62 1.79 -13.19
C ALA A 474 29.86 1.08 -12.61
N ASN A 475 29.83 0.74 -11.33
CA ASN A 475 30.92 0.05 -10.64
C ASN A 475 30.39 -1.05 -9.71
N PRO A 476 30.75 -2.34 -9.93
CA PRO A 476 31.67 -2.82 -10.96
C PRO A 476 31.01 -2.85 -12.34
N ALA A 477 31.77 -2.53 -13.39
CA ALA A 477 31.29 -2.54 -14.78
C ALA A 477 30.95 -3.95 -15.34
N ALA A 478 31.20 -5.01 -14.56
CA ALA A 478 30.75 -6.36 -14.87
C ALA A 478 29.24 -6.55 -14.62
N GLN A 479 28.67 -5.79 -13.68
CA GLN A 479 27.23 -5.77 -13.39
C GLN A 479 26.46 -4.85 -14.33
N GLY A 480 27.11 -3.92 -15.04
CA GLY A 480 26.45 -3.15 -16.09
C GLY A 480 27.28 -1.98 -16.61
N THR A 481 26.72 -1.28 -17.59
CA THR A 481 27.25 -0.01 -18.10
C THR A 481 26.13 1.03 -18.13
N VAL A 482 26.48 2.32 -18.15
CA VAL A 482 25.50 3.41 -18.30
C VAL A 482 25.93 4.29 -19.46
N ASP A 483 24.99 4.59 -20.35
CA ASP A 483 25.15 5.54 -21.44
C ASP A 483 23.89 6.40 -21.53
N ASP A 484 24.06 7.73 -21.64
CA ASP A 484 23.01 8.75 -21.60
C ASP A 484 21.86 8.50 -20.57
N GLY A 485 22.23 8.16 -19.33
CA GLY A 485 21.27 7.86 -18.25
C GLY A 485 20.55 6.50 -18.35
N VAL A 486 20.85 5.67 -19.34
CA VAL A 486 20.32 4.31 -19.45
C VAL A 486 21.33 3.31 -18.91
N PHE A 487 21.03 2.71 -17.76
CA PHE A 487 21.77 1.55 -17.26
C PHE A 487 21.41 0.32 -18.09
N ARG A 488 22.41 -0.45 -18.50
CA ARG A 488 22.30 -1.73 -19.20
C ARG A 488 22.88 -2.82 -18.32
N ALA A 489 22.05 -3.77 -17.91
CA ALA A 489 22.41 -4.80 -16.96
C ALA A 489 23.34 -5.86 -17.59
N GLY A 490 24.42 -6.18 -16.88
CA GLY A 490 25.41 -7.19 -17.21
C GLY A 490 25.17 -8.48 -16.42
N ARG A 491 26.12 -8.83 -15.56
CA ARG A 491 26.03 -9.99 -14.66
C ARG A 491 25.20 -9.66 -13.40
N PRO A 492 24.63 -10.67 -12.72
CA PRO A 492 24.06 -10.50 -11.39
C PRO A 492 25.04 -9.84 -10.40
N GLY A 493 24.49 -9.11 -9.42
CA GLY A 493 25.26 -8.41 -8.40
C GLY A 493 24.81 -6.95 -8.21
N ARG A 494 25.27 -6.32 -7.13
CA ARG A 494 25.08 -4.88 -6.89
C ARG A 494 26.04 -4.04 -7.74
N SER A 495 25.60 -2.88 -8.19
CA SER A 495 26.42 -1.91 -8.93
C SER A 495 26.07 -0.48 -8.52
N THR A 496 27.07 0.30 -8.12
CA THR A 496 26.90 1.73 -7.87
C THR A 496 27.04 2.48 -9.19
N VAL A 497 25.97 3.15 -9.63
CA VAL A 497 26.03 4.13 -10.72
C VAL A 497 26.63 5.43 -10.19
N THR A 498 27.46 6.10 -10.99
CA THR A 498 27.88 7.49 -10.73
C THR A 498 27.54 8.35 -11.95
N ALA A 499 26.91 9.51 -11.71
CA ALA A 499 26.93 10.63 -12.64
C ALA A 499 27.91 11.69 -12.11
N TRP A 500 28.78 12.23 -12.95
CA TRP A 500 29.73 13.27 -12.53
C TRP A 500 30.11 14.24 -13.65
N ARG A 501 30.63 15.39 -13.25
CA ARG A 501 31.20 16.40 -14.14
C ARG A 501 32.17 17.26 -13.35
N ASP A 502 33.42 17.34 -13.82
CA ASP A 502 34.52 17.97 -13.08
C ASP A 502 34.61 17.40 -11.64
N GLU A 503 34.40 18.21 -10.60
CA GLU A 503 34.34 17.76 -9.19
C GLU A 503 32.93 17.35 -8.73
N ALA A 504 31.88 17.79 -9.44
CA ALA A 504 30.50 17.52 -9.06
C ALA A 504 30.11 16.07 -9.36
N SER A 505 29.46 15.39 -8.42
CA SER A 505 29.04 14.00 -8.59
C SER A 505 27.79 13.64 -7.80
N GLY A 506 27.21 12.49 -8.12
CA GLY A 506 26.11 11.83 -7.40
C GLY A 506 26.09 10.33 -7.72
N THR A 507 25.45 9.54 -6.85
CA THR A 507 25.45 8.07 -6.93
C THR A 507 24.09 7.46 -6.63
N LEU A 508 23.82 6.31 -7.25
CA LEU A 508 22.65 5.47 -7.00
C LEU A 508 23.09 4.01 -6.99
N ASP A 509 22.73 3.23 -5.97
CA ASP A 509 23.02 1.80 -5.93
C ASP A 509 21.88 1.02 -6.61
N LEU A 510 22.22 0.15 -7.57
CA LEU A 510 21.29 -0.74 -8.29
C LEU A 510 21.63 -2.21 -8.06
N THR A 511 20.64 -3.09 -8.19
CA THR A 511 20.79 -4.54 -8.07
C THR A 511 20.45 -5.24 -9.38
N VAL A 512 21.42 -5.94 -9.98
CA VAL A 512 21.15 -6.82 -11.12
C VAL A 512 20.79 -8.21 -10.61
N LEU A 513 19.58 -8.66 -10.93
CA LEU A 513 18.99 -9.91 -10.44
C LEU A 513 19.57 -11.16 -11.11
N GLY A 514 19.05 -12.33 -10.72
CA GLY A 514 19.29 -13.57 -11.46
C GLY A 514 18.73 -13.52 -12.89
N PRO A 515 18.97 -14.56 -13.72
CA PRO A 515 18.41 -14.63 -15.07
C PRO A 515 16.87 -14.61 -15.06
N LEU A 516 16.28 -13.86 -15.99
CA LEU A 516 14.82 -13.71 -16.12
C LEU A 516 14.14 -15.08 -16.34
N ALA A 517 13.38 -15.54 -15.35
CA ALA A 517 12.68 -16.82 -15.34
C ALA A 517 11.29 -16.74 -15.97
N ARG A 518 10.51 -15.69 -15.66
CA ARG A 518 9.18 -15.42 -16.22
C ARG A 518 8.87 -13.91 -16.24
N ILE A 519 7.81 -13.53 -16.96
CA ILE A 519 7.23 -12.18 -16.95
C ILE A 519 5.72 -12.29 -16.78
N ASP A 520 5.14 -11.35 -16.04
CA ASP A 520 3.68 -11.19 -15.89
C ASP A 520 3.30 -9.75 -16.25
N SER A 521 2.00 -9.51 -16.43
CA SER A 521 1.43 -8.16 -16.37
C SER A 521 0.91 -7.86 -14.96
N THR A 522 0.81 -6.58 -14.57
CA THR A 522 0.35 -6.20 -13.21
C THR A 522 -1.15 -6.40 -12.97
N VAL A 523 -1.90 -6.87 -13.96
CA VAL A 523 -3.33 -7.17 -13.90
C VAL A 523 -3.66 -8.33 -14.84
N ASP A 524 -4.49 -9.27 -14.41
CA ASP A 524 -4.83 -10.48 -15.21
C ASP A 524 -5.67 -10.17 -16.48
N ARG A 525 -6.19 -8.95 -16.59
CA ARG A 525 -7.08 -8.46 -17.66
C ARG A 525 -7.26 -6.94 -17.57
N LEU A 526 -7.68 -6.31 -18.66
CA LEU A 526 -8.06 -4.90 -18.69
C LEU A 526 -9.47 -4.70 -19.29
N GLY A 527 -10.35 -4.03 -18.55
CA GLY A 527 -11.69 -3.65 -18.99
C GLY A 527 -11.79 -2.15 -19.25
N LEU A 528 -12.31 -1.78 -20.42
CA LEU A 528 -12.60 -0.40 -20.86
C LEU A 528 -14.09 -0.32 -21.22
N ASN A 529 -14.82 0.74 -20.85
CA ASN A 529 -16.28 0.75 -20.95
C ASN A 529 -16.82 1.30 -22.28
N GLN A 530 -16.01 2.04 -23.02
CA GLN A 530 -16.40 2.78 -24.23
C GLN A 530 -15.17 3.24 -25.03
N GLU A 531 -15.40 3.79 -26.22
CA GLU A 531 -14.37 4.45 -27.03
C GLU A 531 -13.70 5.60 -26.27
N GLY A 532 -12.38 5.69 -26.36
CA GLY A 532 -11.60 6.78 -25.76
C GLY A 532 -11.21 6.59 -24.30
N ASP A 533 -11.82 5.65 -23.57
CA ASP A 533 -11.42 5.24 -22.21
C ASP A 533 -9.96 4.77 -22.18
N THR A 534 -9.29 4.95 -21.04
CA THR A 534 -7.89 4.56 -20.81
C THR A 534 -7.74 3.70 -19.56
N GLY A 535 -7.00 2.60 -19.66
CA GLY A 535 -6.56 1.78 -18.54
C GLY A 535 -5.04 1.66 -18.49
N LEU A 536 -4.48 1.29 -17.33
CA LEU A 536 -3.04 1.11 -17.14
C LEU A 536 -2.71 -0.35 -16.83
N PHE A 537 -1.59 -0.84 -17.36
CA PHE A 537 -0.91 -2.03 -16.85
C PHE A 537 0.60 -1.86 -16.93
N GLY A 538 1.35 -2.53 -16.06
CA GLY A 538 2.80 -2.64 -16.13
C GLY A 538 3.24 -4.07 -16.45
N VAL A 539 4.55 -4.25 -16.67
CA VAL A 539 5.16 -5.57 -16.90
C VAL A 539 6.22 -5.82 -15.84
N VAL A 540 6.16 -6.97 -15.19
CA VAL A 540 7.05 -7.35 -14.08
C VAL A 540 7.76 -8.65 -14.43
N GLY A 541 9.08 -8.64 -14.30
CA GLY A 541 9.90 -9.84 -14.42
C GLY A 541 10.19 -10.48 -13.07
N TYR A 542 10.51 -11.78 -13.10
CA TYR A 542 10.93 -12.58 -11.95
C TYR A 542 12.20 -13.36 -12.29
N ASP A 543 13.13 -13.54 -11.34
CA ASP A 543 14.17 -14.57 -11.43
C ASP A 543 13.72 -15.89 -10.79
N ALA A 544 14.62 -16.88 -10.72
CA ALA A 544 14.34 -18.20 -10.14
C ALA A 544 14.11 -18.17 -8.62
N GLU A 545 14.53 -17.10 -7.92
CA GLU A 545 14.34 -16.92 -6.48
C GLU A 545 13.08 -16.09 -6.16
N GLY A 546 12.29 -15.70 -7.17
CA GLY A 546 11.12 -14.86 -6.98
C GLY A 546 11.46 -13.39 -6.69
N ASN A 547 12.70 -12.95 -6.95
CA ASN A 547 13.00 -11.51 -6.92
C ASN A 547 12.32 -10.83 -8.11
N THR A 548 11.60 -9.75 -7.84
CA THR A 548 10.84 -9.01 -8.86
C THR A 548 11.49 -7.69 -9.26
N ALA A 549 11.27 -7.27 -10.51
CA ALA A 549 11.57 -5.91 -10.99
C ALA A 549 10.62 -5.47 -12.13
N PRO A 550 10.26 -4.17 -12.21
CA PRO A 550 9.55 -3.60 -13.36
C PRO A 550 10.43 -3.66 -14.62
N ILE A 551 9.84 -4.02 -15.76
CA ILE A 551 10.54 -4.02 -17.05
C ILE A 551 10.28 -2.70 -17.76
N GLU A 552 11.35 -2.04 -18.24
CA GLU A 552 11.25 -0.82 -19.03
C GLU A 552 10.41 -1.04 -20.29
N PRO A 553 9.47 -0.14 -20.64
CA PRO A 553 8.76 -0.19 -21.92
C PRO A 553 9.66 -0.19 -23.17
N ALA A 554 10.93 0.17 -23.03
CA ALA A 554 11.94 0.13 -24.09
C ALA A 554 12.52 -1.28 -24.35
N ASP A 555 12.37 -2.23 -23.42
CA ASP A 555 12.79 -3.64 -23.55
C ASP A 555 11.64 -4.57 -23.93
N LEU A 556 10.42 -4.04 -24.09
CA LEU A 556 9.22 -4.78 -24.47
C LEU A 556 9.07 -4.84 -26.00
N LYS A 557 8.69 -6.01 -26.51
CA LYS A 557 7.99 -6.13 -27.80
C LYS A 557 6.50 -6.33 -27.52
N LEU A 558 5.65 -5.51 -28.11
CA LEU A 558 4.19 -5.61 -28.01
C LEU A 558 3.60 -6.08 -29.34
N GLU A 559 2.60 -6.95 -29.29
CA GLU A 559 1.75 -7.33 -30.43
C GLU A 559 0.28 -7.28 -29.98
N TYR A 560 -0.52 -6.45 -30.65
CA TYR A 560 -1.94 -6.22 -30.33
C TYR A 560 -2.70 -5.69 -31.56
N ASP A 561 -4.02 -5.50 -31.43
CA ASP A 561 -4.88 -4.92 -32.46
C ASP A 561 -4.81 -3.38 -32.43
N GLU A 562 -4.09 -2.79 -33.39
CA GLU A 562 -3.92 -1.33 -33.52
C GLU A 562 -5.17 -0.58 -34.03
N ASP A 563 -6.18 -1.28 -34.57
CA ASP A 563 -7.47 -0.66 -34.94
C ASP A 563 -8.40 -0.55 -33.71
N LEU A 564 -8.24 -1.44 -32.71
CA LEU A 564 -9.01 -1.42 -31.46
C LEU A 564 -8.32 -0.67 -30.30
N LEU A 565 -6.99 -0.68 -30.23
CA LEU A 565 -6.21 -0.17 -29.10
C LEU A 565 -5.07 0.75 -29.51
N ALA A 566 -4.79 1.77 -28.70
CA ALA A 566 -3.50 2.47 -28.71
C ALA A 566 -2.77 2.22 -27.38
N VAL A 567 -1.60 1.58 -27.42
CA VAL A 567 -0.77 1.31 -26.24
C VAL A 567 0.42 2.26 -26.21
N THR A 568 0.61 2.99 -25.12
CA THR A 568 1.61 4.06 -25.00
C THR A 568 2.36 4.01 -23.65
N PRO A 569 3.71 4.09 -23.63
CA PRO A 569 4.46 4.17 -22.38
C PRO A 569 4.17 5.43 -21.57
N THR A 570 4.13 5.29 -20.24
CA THR A 570 4.08 6.40 -19.28
C THR A 570 5.46 6.65 -18.65
N ALA A 571 5.64 7.79 -17.96
CA ALA A 571 6.93 8.16 -17.38
C ALA A 571 7.36 7.22 -16.22
N ASP A 572 6.39 6.75 -15.45
CA ASP A 572 6.49 5.79 -14.36
C ASP A 572 6.72 4.33 -14.83
N GLY A 573 6.86 4.09 -16.14
CA GLY A 573 7.19 2.78 -16.70
C GLY A 573 5.99 1.85 -16.91
N ASN A 574 4.77 2.30 -16.64
CA ASN A 574 3.54 1.61 -17.02
C ASN A 574 3.22 1.81 -18.53
N LEU A 575 2.25 1.05 -19.02
CA LEU A 575 1.66 1.15 -20.35
C LEU A 575 0.20 1.63 -20.21
N SER A 576 -0.11 2.75 -20.85
CA SER A 576 -1.48 3.26 -20.99
C SER A 576 -2.12 2.71 -22.26
N VAL A 577 -3.22 1.98 -22.08
CA VAL A 577 -4.02 1.35 -23.14
C VAL A 577 -5.30 2.15 -23.33
N ARG A 578 -5.48 2.72 -24.52
CA ARG A 578 -6.67 3.50 -24.87
C ARG A 578 -7.54 2.75 -25.88
N ALA A 579 -8.86 2.72 -25.63
CA ALA A 579 -9.84 2.20 -26.57
C ALA A 579 -10.00 3.12 -27.79
N LEU A 580 -9.95 2.55 -29.00
CA LEU A 580 -10.15 3.26 -30.28
C LEU A 580 -11.50 2.94 -30.94
N GLY A 581 -12.20 1.91 -30.49
CA GLY A 581 -13.57 1.57 -30.91
C GLY A 581 -14.53 1.51 -29.73
N GLY A 582 -15.85 1.48 -30.02
CA GLY A 582 -16.89 1.45 -28.98
C GLY A 582 -17.11 0.09 -28.30
N THR A 583 -16.82 -1.02 -28.99
CA THR A 583 -16.85 -2.38 -28.45
C THR A 583 -15.77 -3.24 -29.09
N GLY A 584 -15.23 -4.24 -28.38
CA GLY A 584 -14.22 -5.15 -28.91
C GLY A 584 -13.58 -6.08 -27.87
N ALA A 585 -12.81 -7.04 -28.34
CA ALA A 585 -11.92 -7.88 -27.52
C ALA A 585 -10.61 -8.08 -28.27
N ALA A 586 -9.49 -7.88 -27.58
CA ALA A 586 -8.13 -8.03 -28.12
C ALA A 586 -7.22 -8.70 -27.10
N LEU A 587 -6.10 -9.24 -27.57
CA LEU A 587 -5.02 -9.74 -26.73
C LEU A 587 -3.80 -8.84 -26.93
N VAL A 588 -3.21 -8.36 -25.83
CA VAL A 588 -1.92 -7.66 -25.85
C VAL A 588 -0.84 -8.67 -25.46
N THR A 589 -0.14 -9.19 -26.46
CA THR A 589 0.98 -10.11 -26.27
C THR A 589 2.24 -9.30 -25.99
N VAL A 590 2.83 -9.50 -24.81
CA VAL A 590 4.06 -8.85 -24.37
C VAL A 590 5.19 -9.87 -24.44
N THR A 591 6.30 -9.55 -25.11
CA THR A 591 7.49 -10.40 -25.19
C THR A 591 8.74 -9.67 -24.74
N VAL A 592 9.54 -10.32 -23.89
CA VAL A 592 10.85 -9.85 -23.39
C VAL A 592 11.87 -10.96 -23.57
N GLY A 593 12.80 -10.77 -24.51
CA GLY A 593 13.78 -11.79 -24.89
C GLY A 593 13.11 -13.07 -25.42
N ALA A 594 13.04 -14.11 -24.58
CA ALA A 594 12.40 -15.39 -24.86
C ALA A 594 11.25 -15.72 -23.88
N LYS A 595 10.70 -14.71 -23.20
CA LYS A 595 9.57 -14.81 -22.28
C LYS A 595 8.39 -14.03 -22.83
N THR A 596 7.18 -14.55 -22.65
CA THR A 596 5.94 -13.96 -23.18
C THR A 596 4.82 -14.09 -22.15
N THR A 597 4.01 -13.05 -22.02
CA THR A 597 2.73 -13.04 -21.28
C THR A 597 1.65 -12.40 -22.17
N VAL A 598 0.38 -12.68 -21.93
CA VAL A 598 -0.74 -12.25 -22.79
C VAL A 598 -1.84 -11.62 -21.94
N LEU A 599 -2.03 -10.31 -22.07
CA LEU A 599 -3.07 -9.56 -21.37
C LEU A 599 -4.36 -9.50 -22.20
N PRO A 600 -5.50 -10.04 -21.73
CA PRO A 600 -6.80 -9.82 -22.34
C PRO A 600 -7.29 -8.39 -22.13
N VAL A 601 -7.69 -7.72 -23.22
CA VAL A 601 -8.30 -6.39 -23.17
C VAL A 601 -9.70 -6.46 -23.77
N THR A 602 -10.69 -5.93 -23.04
CA THR A 602 -12.09 -5.90 -23.46
C THR A 602 -12.61 -4.47 -23.47
N ILE A 603 -13.32 -4.10 -24.53
CA ILE A 603 -13.90 -2.78 -24.72
C ILE A 603 -15.42 -2.91 -24.82
N GLY A 604 -16.13 -2.09 -24.05
CA GLY A 604 -17.58 -2.01 -24.06
C GLY A 604 -18.26 -3.14 -23.29
N LEU A 605 -19.52 -2.91 -22.92
CA LEU A 605 -20.42 -3.90 -22.34
C LEU A 605 -21.63 -4.08 -23.26
N THR A 606 -22.00 -5.33 -23.52
CA THR A 606 -23.24 -5.70 -24.21
C THR A 606 -24.29 -6.09 -23.18
N ASP A 607 -25.49 -5.52 -23.27
CA ASP A 607 -26.63 -5.88 -22.42
C ASP A 607 -27.22 -7.23 -22.89
N VAL A 608 -27.00 -8.28 -22.10
CA VAL A 608 -27.55 -9.63 -22.28
C VAL A 608 -28.85 -9.75 -21.47
N PRO A 609 -30.01 -10.07 -22.09
CA PRO A 609 -31.25 -10.30 -21.35
C PRO A 609 -31.14 -11.46 -20.35
N VAL A 610 -31.58 -11.21 -19.11
CA VAL A 610 -31.62 -12.19 -18.02
C VAL A 610 -33.06 -12.46 -17.56
N ALA A 611 -33.89 -11.42 -17.41
CA ALA A 611 -35.34 -11.58 -17.23
C ALA A 611 -36.11 -10.35 -17.75
N GLY A 612 -36.95 -10.56 -18.77
CA GLY A 612 -37.93 -9.58 -19.26
C GLY A 612 -39.34 -9.75 -18.65
N PHE A 613 -39.45 -10.51 -17.56
CA PHE A 613 -40.65 -10.69 -16.72
C PHE A 613 -42.00 -11.04 -17.40
N ASP A 614 -42.04 -11.38 -18.69
CA ASP A 614 -43.19 -12.00 -19.36
C ASP A 614 -43.75 -13.24 -18.63
N ASP A 615 -42.91 -13.92 -17.85
CA ASP A 615 -43.30 -15.07 -17.03
C ASP A 615 -43.70 -14.70 -15.58
N ALA A 616 -43.93 -13.42 -15.25
CA ALA A 616 -44.18 -12.88 -13.89
C ALA A 616 -45.24 -13.59 -13.03
N ALA A 617 -46.10 -14.44 -13.62
CA ALA A 617 -47.03 -15.31 -12.90
C ALA A 617 -46.40 -16.60 -12.32
N SER A 618 -45.16 -16.93 -12.72
CA SER A 618 -44.36 -18.07 -12.23
C SER A 618 -43.59 -17.74 -10.94
N TRP A 619 -43.25 -16.45 -10.78
CA TRP A 619 -42.41 -15.90 -9.72
C TRP A 619 -43.12 -15.97 -8.37
N LYS A 620 -42.31 -16.07 -7.30
CA LYS A 620 -42.80 -16.31 -5.94
C LYS A 620 -42.36 -15.19 -5.02
N PHE A 621 -43.26 -14.82 -4.12
CA PHE A 621 -42.94 -13.94 -3.01
C PHE A 621 -42.33 -14.76 -1.87
N SER A 622 -41.23 -14.29 -1.30
CA SER A 622 -40.80 -14.69 0.04
C SER A 622 -40.34 -13.47 0.85
N GLN A 623 -40.08 -13.63 2.15
CA GLN A 623 -39.89 -12.49 3.05
C GLN A 623 -38.96 -12.76 4.23
N ALA A 624 -38.38 -11.68 4.76
CA ALA A 624 -37.82 -11.62 6.10
C ALA A 624 -38.54 -10.53 6.90
N ARG A 625 -39.26 -10.93 7.97
CA ARG A 625 -39.97 -10.03 8.91
C ARG A 625 -40.93 -9.00 8.28
N ALA A 626 -41.57 -9.38 7.18
CA ALA A 626 -42.52 -8.59 6.40
C ALA A 626 -43.72 -9.45 5.96
N SER A 627 -44.65 -8.90 5.19
CA SER A 627 -45.56 -9.67 4.33
C SER A 627 -45.75 -8.98 3.00
N GLY A 628 -46.31 -9.66 1.99
CA GLY A 628 -46.50 -9.08 0.66
C GLY A 628 -46.91 -10.11 -0.39
N ALA A 629 -46.81 -9.71 -1.67
CA ALA A 629 -47.06 -10.57 -2.82
C ALA A 629 -46.28 -10.08 -4.05
N VAL A 630 -46.10 -10.97 -5.03
CA VAL A 630 -45.67 -10.62 -6.40
C VAL A 630 -46.78 -10.91 -7.40
N ALA A 631 -46.87 -10.15 -8.50
CA ALA A 631 -47.83 -10.35 -9.57
C ALA A 631 -47.38 -9.69 -10.89
N PRO A 632 -47.87 -10.14 -12.06
CA PRO A 632 -47.72 -9.39 -13.32
C PRO A 632 -48.34 -7.99 -13.26
N ALA A 633 -47.70 -7.02 -13.90
CA ALA A 633 -48.19 -5.65 -14.06
C ALA A 633 -47.70 -5.02 -15.38
N PRO A 634 -48.25 -3.87 -15.81
CA PRO A 634 -47.70 -3.11 -16.93
C PRO A 634 -46.27 -2.68 -16.63
N GLY A 635 -45.34 -3.15 -17.45
CA GLY A 635 -43.91 -2.92 -17.32
C GLY A 635 -43.42 -1.56 -17.80
N HIS A 636 -42.11 -1.46 -17.93
CA HIS A 636 -41.43 -0.51 -18.79
C HIS A 636 -41.55 -0.98 -20.26
N THR A 637 -41.46 -2.30 -20.48
CA THR A 637 -41.44 -2.99 -21.78
C THR A 637 -42.37 -4.21 -21.75
N GLY A 638 -43.68 -3.98 -21.84
CA GLY A 638 -44.66 -5.08 -21.81
C GLY A 638 -45.04 -5.49 -20.40
N THR A 639 -44.49 -6.60 -19.89
CA THR A 639 -44.96 -7.25 -18.65
C THR A 639 -43.90 -7.19 -17.54
N GLY A 640 -44.00 -6.21 -16.65
CA GLY A 640 -43.12 -6.10 -15.49
C GLY A 640 -43.61 -6.91 -14.29
N LEU A 641 -42.69 -7.28 -13.39
CA LEU A 641 -43.04 -7.93 -12.12
C LEU A 641 -43.31 -6.88 -11.05
N LYS A 642 -44.58 -6.78 -10.61
CA LYS A 642 -44.96 -5.97 -9.45
C LYS A 642 -44.67 -6.74 -8.17
N MET A 643 -44.01 -6.08 -7.22
CA MET A 643 -43.85 -6.50 -5.84
C MET A 643 -44.63 -5.55 -4.93
N SER A 644 -45.41 -6.06 -3.99
CA SER A 644 -46.06 -5.27 -2.94
C SER A 644 -45.70 -5.82 -1.56
N TYR A 645 -45.47 -4.95 -0.58
CA TYR A 645 -44.92 -5.35 0.73
C TYR A 645 -45.32 -4.42 1.87
N ASP A 646 -45.31 -5.00 3.06
CA ASP A 646 -45.65 -4.41 4.34
C ASP A 646 -44.46 -4.53 5.30
N PHE A 647 -43.79 -3.41 5.56
CA PHE A 647 -42.63 -3.29 6.44
C PHE A 647 -43.00 -2.70 7.82
N SER A 648 -44.29 -2.55 8.16
CA SER A 648 -44.73 -2.12 9.50
C SER A 648 -44.87 -3.27 10.51
N GLN A 649 -44.38 -4.47 10.19
CA GLN A 649 -44.57 -5.69 10.98
C GLN A 649 -43.39 -6.02 11.91
N SER A 650 -42.29 -5.27 11.81
CA SER A 650 -41.04 -5.47 12.58
C SER A 650 -40.25 -4.17 12.67
N THR A 651 -39.47 -3.99 13.73
CA THR A 651 -38.46 -2.94 13.85
C THR A 651 -37.05 -3.40 13.48
N GLY A 652 -36.72 -4.69 13.62
CA GLY A 652 -35.49 -5.26 13.06
C GLY A 652 -35.61 -5.41 11.53
N THR A 653 -34.48 -5.49 10.82
CA THR A 653 -34.38 -5.49 9.34
C THR A 653 -35.46 -6.33 8.65
N ARG A 654 -36.12 -5.71 7.66
CA ARG A 654 -37.19 -6.25 6.83
C ARG A 654 -36.69 -6.46 5.40
N ALA A 655 -37.19 -7.49 4.72
CA ALA A 655 -36.97 -7.68 3.28
C ALA A 655 -38.16 -8.37 2.61
N ALA A 656 -38.40 -8.01 1.36
CA ALA A 656 -39.40 -8.61 0.47
C ALA A 656 -38.68 -9.11 -0.81
N TYR A 657 -38.69 -10.42 -1.02
CA TYR A 657 -37.96 -11.10 -2.10
C TYR A 657 -38.90 -11.50 -3.25
N ALA A 658 -38.42 -11.32 -4.48
CA ALA A 658 -38.98 -11.93 -5.68
C ALA A 658 -38.06 -13.09 -6.10
N ASP A 659 -38.48 -14.31 -5.79
CA ASP A 659 -37.78 -15.54 -6.18
C ASP A 659 -38.26 -16.01 -7.57
N PRO A 660 -37.36 -16.20 -8.55
CA PRO A 660 -37.71 -16.76 -9.87
C PRO A 660 -38.14 -18.24 -9.76
N PRO A 661 -38.80 -18.79 -10.80
CA PRO A 661 -39.27 -20.18 -10.79
C PRO A 661 -38.14 -21.22 -10.71
N ALA A 662 -36.97 -20.87 -11.25
CA ALA A 662 -35.69 -21.57 -11.14
C ALA A 662 -34.57 -20.51 -11.05
N TRP A 663 -33.35 -20.89 -10.68
CA TRP A 663 -32.22 -19.95 -10.68
C TRP A 663 -31.86 -19.60 -12.13
N ILE A 664 -31.49 -18.35 -12.40
CA ILE A 664 -31.24 -17.88 -13.76
C ILE A 664 -29.73 -17.84 -14.01
N GLU A 665 -29.20 -18.84 -14.73
CA GLU A 665 -27.80 -18.88 -15.17
C GLU A 665 -27.51 -17.72 -16.13
N VAL A 666 -26.39 -17.01 -15.94
CA VAL A 666 -26.02 -15.81 -16.69
C VAL A 666 -24.78 -16.10 -17.54
N PRO A 667 -24.84 -15.93 -18.88
CA PRO A 667 -23.71 -16.25 -19.75
C PRO A 667 -22.63 -15.16 -19.71
N GLY A 668 -21.38 -15.57 -19.90
CA GLY A 668 -20.24 -14.65 -19.93
C GLY A 668 -19.78 -14.20 -18.52
N GLN A 669 -19.17 -13.02 -18.45
CA GLN A 669 -18.55 -12.49 -17.24
C GLN A 669 -19.05 -11.06 -16.94
N PRO A 670 -20.32 -10.89 -16.52
CA PRO A 670 -20.93 -9.56 -16.35
C PRO A 670 -20.19 -8.69 -15.33
N GLN A 671 -19.90 -7.44 -15.71
CA GLN A 671 -19.33 -6.43 -14.81
C GLN A 671 -20.41 -5.66 -14.03
N ALA A 672 -21.65 -5.68 -14.53
CA ALA A 672 -22.81 -5.13 -13.84
C ALA A 672 -24.10 -5.87 -14.25
N PHE A 673 -25.18 -5.64 -13.51
CA PHE A 673 -26.54 -5.95 -13.90
C PHE A 673 -27.36 -4.67 -13.97
N GLY A 674 -28.24 -4.53 -14.96
CA GLY A 674 -29.17 -3.41 -15.09
C GLY A 674 -30.62 -3.87 -14.99
N MET A 675 -31.52 -3.04 -14.47
CA MET A 675 -32.96 -3.22 -14.61
C MET A 675 -33.69 -1.87 -14.52
N TRP A 676 -34.89 -1.76 -15.09
CA TRP A 676 -35.79 -0.66 -14.80
C TRP A 676 -36.55 -0.92 -13.50
N ILE A 677 -36.55 0.06 -12.59
CA ILE A 677 -37.31 0.02 -11.33
C ILE A 677 -38.28 1.21 -11.27
N LYS A 678 -39.56 0.91 -11.09
CA LYS A 678 -40.63 1.87 -10.82
C LYS A 678 -40.72 2.11 -9.32
N GLY A 679 -40.05 3.16 -8.84
CA GLY A 679 -40.03 3.55 -7.43
C GLY A 679 -41.27 4.34 -7.00
N ASN A 680 -41.52 4.39 -5.68
CA ASN A 680 -42.56 5.20 -5.04
C ASN A 680 -42.00 6.28 -4.09
N GLY A 681 -40.68 6.48 -4.05
CA GLY A 681 -40.01 7.48 -3.19
C GLY A 681 -39.88 7.08 -1.72
N THR A 682 -40.24 5.85 -1.35
CA THR A 682 -40.27 5.36 0.05
C THR A 682 -38.89 5.08 0.66
N GLY A 683 -37.83 4.99 -0.16
CA GLY A 683 -36.44 4.95 0.32
C GLY A 683 -35.95 3.58 0.78
N GLU A 684 -36.61 2.49 0.38
CA GLU A 684 -36.12 1.11 0.52
C GLU A 684 -34.85 0.85 -0.32
N TRP A 685 -34.07 -0.16 0.06
CA TRP A 685 -32.81 -0.51 -0.62
C TRP A 685 -33.02 -1.66 -1.62
N PRO A 686 -32.92 -1.44 -2.94
CA PRO A 686 -32.98 -2.51 -3.93
C PRO A 686 -31.69 -3.34 -3.92
N SER A 687 -31.80 -4.64 -4.14
CA SER A 687 -30.65 -5.56 -4.12
C SER A 687 -30.89 -6.79 -5.02
N LEU A 688 -29.84 -7.21 -5.73
CA LEU A 688 -29.82 -8.42 -6.55
C LEU A 688 -28.95 -9.47 -5.85
N HIS A 689 -29.47 -10.68 -5.66
CA HIS A 689 -28.76 -11.78 -5.01
C HIS A 689 -28.29 -12.77 -6.09
N LEU A 690 -26.98 -12.99 -6.17
CA LEU A 690 -26.32 -13.93 -7.06
C LEU A 690 -25.64 -15.05 -6.27
N HIS A 691 -25.44 -16.19 -6.91
CA HIS A 691 -24.39 -17.14 -6.56
C HIS A 691 -23.35 -17.17 -7.70
N ASP A 692 -22.10 -17.46 -7.37
CA ASP A 692 -21.00 -17.59 -8.33
C ASP A 692 -20.69 -19.06 -8.68
N ALA A 693 -19.64 -19.31 -9.47
CA ALA A 693 -19.26 -20.65 -9.90
C ALA A 693 -18.80 -21.59 -8.75
N GLN A 694 -18.47 -21.04 -7.59
CA GLN A 694 -18.13 -21.76 -6.35
C GLN A 694 -19.33 -21.82 -5.37
N ASP A 695 -20.51 -21.39 -5.82
CA ASP A 695 -21.74 -21.20 -5.03
C ASP A 695 -21.67 -20.08 -3.96
N THR A 696 -20.66 -19.20 -4.05
CA THR A 696 -20.46 -18.07 -3.14
C THR A 696 -21.58 -17.03 -3.31
N GLN A 697 -22.16 -16.56 -2.21
CA GLN A 697 -23.28 -15.62 -2.24
C GLN A 697 -22.84 -14.16 -2.36
N PHE A 698 -23.33 -13.48 -3.39
CA PHE A 698 -23.12 -12.04 -3.59
C PHE A 698 -24.45 -11.28 -3.56
N VAL A 699 -24.47 -10.17 -2.81
CA VAL A 699 -25.61 -9.24 -2.76
C VAL A 699 -25.19 -7.91 -3.35
N LEU A 700 -25.52 -7.70 -4.62
CA LEU A 700 -25.29 -6.44 -5.31
C LEU A 700 -26.35 -5.43 -4.87
N ARG A 701 -25.96 -4.19 -4.59
CA ARG A 701 -26.86 -3.17 -4.00
C ARG A 701 -26.98 -1.94 -4.89
N GLY A 702 -28.20 -1.52 -5.18
CA GLY A 702 -28.48 -0.29 -5.92
C GLY A 702 -28.61 0.93 -4.98
N PRO A 703 -28.90 2.13 -5.52
CA PRO A 703 -29.26 3.29 -4.71
C PRO A 703 -30.65 3.13 -4.09
N TYR A 704 -30.85 3.69 -2.89
CA TYR A 704 -32.16 3.72 -2.21
C TYR A 704 -33.25 4.35 -3.09
N LEU A 705 -34.48 3.81 -3.05
CA LEU A 705 -35.61 4.21 -3.92
C LEU A 705 -36.25 5.54 -3.49
N THR A 706 -35.49 6.63 -3.57
CA THR A 706 -35.93 8.00 -3.21
C THR A 706 -36.65 8.73 -4.36
N TRP A 707 -36.98 8.05 -5.46
CA TRP A 707 -37.68 8.61 -6.62
C TRP A 707 -39.04 7.93 -6.87
N THR A 708 -39.93 8.66 -7.53
CA THR A 708 -41.22 8.17 -8.04
C THR A 708 -41.14 7.90 -9.54
N GLY A 709 -41.64 6.75 -10.00
CA GLY A 709 -41.67 6.37 -11.42
C GLY A 709 -40.46 5.55 -11.87
N TRP A 710 -40.37 5.30 -13.18
CA TRP A 710 -39.34 4.46 -13.79
C TRP A 710 -37.96 5.11 -13.77
N ARG A 711 -36.94 4.34 -13.37
CA ARG A 711 -35.52 4.68 -13.51
C ARG A 711 -34.72 3.41 -13.76
N TYR A 712 -33.74 3.46 -14.67
CA TYR A 712 -32.77 2.38 -14.83
C TYR A 712 -31.81 2.38 -13.63
N VAL A 713 -31.59 1.21 -13.06
CA VAL A 713 -30.73 0.98 -11.90
C VAL A 713 -29.69 -0.06 -12.27
N GLU A 714 -28.42 0.30 -12.09
CA GLU A 714 -27.29 -0.59 -12.29
C GLU A 714 -26.76 -1.11 -10.95
N PHE A 715 -26.33 -2.37 -10.95
CA PHE A 715 -25.79 -3.12 -9.83
C PHE A 715 -24.40 -3.64 -10.25
N THR A 716 -23.34 -2.96 -9.84
CA THR A 716 -21.96 -3.37 -10.15
C THR A 716 -21.63 -4.73 -9.54
N VAL A 717 -20.99 -5.61 -10.29
CA VAL A 717 -20.45 -6.88 -9.81
C VAL A 717 -19.07 -6.61 -9.19
N PRO A 718 -18.79 -7.00 -7.94
CA PRO A 718 -17.51 -6.72 -7.32
C PRO A 718 -16.37 -7.55 -7.95
N PRO A 719 -15.11 -7.08 -7.84
CA PRO A 719 -13.94 -7.91 -8.16
C PRO A 719 -13.94 -9.24 -7.40
N GLY A 720 -13.33 -10.26 -7.99
CA GLY A 720 -13.17 -11.58 -7.38
C GLY A 720 -14.36 -12.55 -7.56
N VAL A 721 -15.50 -12.10 -8.08
CA VAL A 721 -16.63 -12.97 -8.47
C VAL A 721 -16.22 -13.94 -9.58
N GLN A 722 -16.55 -15.23 -9.41
CA GLN A 722 -16.20 -16.29 -10.35
C GLN A 722 -17.36 -16.62 -11.31
N TYR A 723 -17.06 -17.01 -12.55
CA TYR A 723 -18.06 -17.15 -13.62
C TYR A 723 -18.16 -18.59 -14.15
N PRO A 724 -19.37 -19.07 -14.55
CA PRO A 724 -20.64 -18.33 -14.66
C PRO A 724 -21.26 -17.95 -13.31
N VAL A 725 -22.06 -16.90 -13.31
CA VAL A 725 -22.89 -16.48 -12.15
C VAL A 725 -24.35 -16.78 -12.41
N ARG A 726 -25.14 -16.91 -11.35
CA ARG A 726 -26.56 -17.27 -11.43
C ARG A 726 -27.42 -16.45 -10.48
N VAL A 727 -28.48 -15.84 -11.02
CA VAL A 727 -29.39 -14.99 -10.24
C VAL A 727 -30.26 -15.86 -9.35
N ARG A 728 -30.16 -15.63 -8.04
CA ARG A 728 -30.98 -16.31 -7.04
C ARG A 728 -32.32 -15.62 -6.81
N ARG A 729 -32.36 -14.28 -6.81
CA ARG A 729 -33.55 -13.43 -6.60
C ARG A 729 -33.24 -11.93 -6.70
N PHE A 730 -34.26 -11.12 -6.96
CA PHE A 730 -34.25 -9.67 -6.66
C PHE A 730 -34.98 -9.41 -5.34
N TYR A 731 -34.63 -8.34 -4.62
CA TYR A 731 -35.37 -7.92 -3.43
C TYR A 731 -35.21 -6.44 -3.08
N VAL A 732 -36.11 -5.98 -2.21
CA VAL A 732 -35.99 -4.70 -1.49
C VAL A 732 -35.93 -4.92 0.01
N ALA A 733 -35.17 -4.08 0.72
CA ALA A 733 -34.99 -4.17 2.16
C ALA A 733 -35.12 -2.81 2.87
N GLU A 734 -35.52 -2.85 4.14
CA GLU A 734 -35.53 -1.70 5.04
C GLU A 734 -34.80 -2.05 6.34
N THR A 735 -33.83 -1.21 6.70
CA THR A 735 -32.92 -1.37 7.85
C THR A 735 -33.21 -0.36 8.95
N ASP A 736 -33.84 0.78 8.64
CA ASP A 736 -34.20 1.80 9.61
C ASP A 736 -35.36 1.31 10.50
N PRO A 737 -35.23 1.23 11.83
CA PRO A 737 -36.30 0.76 12.72
C PRO A 737 -37.47 1.74 12.83
N ALA A 738 -37.29 3.02 12.48
CA ALA A 738 -38.31 4.06 12.58
C ALA A 738 -39.24 4.12 11.35
N LYS A 739 -38.77 3.70 10.16
CA LYS A 739 -39.55 3.77 8.92
C LYS A 739 -40.51 2.59 8.76
N GLN A 740 -41.73 2.73 9.26
CA GLN A 740 -42.78 1.71 9.11
C GLN A 740 -43.80 2.13 8.04
N TYR A 741 -43.83 1.41 6.93
CA TYR A 741 -44.66 1.72 5.76
C TYR A 741 -45.08 0.46 5.01
N LYS A 742 -46.00 0.63 4.05
CA LYS A 742 -46.31 -0.33 2.99
C LYS A 742 -46.01 0.35 1.66
N SER A 743 -45.41 -0.38 0.73
CA SER A 743 -45.07 0.15 -0.60
C SER A 743 -45.19 -0.94 -1.65
N GLU A 744 -44.91 -0.56 -2.88
CA GLU A 744 -44.82 -1.42 -4.04
C GLU A 744 -43.77 -0.89 -5.02
N VAL A 745 -43.18 -1.79 -5.79
CA VAL A 745 -42.37 -1.48 -6.97
C VAL A 745 -42.85 -2.32 -8.14
N VAL A 746 -42.50 -1.90 -9.35
CA VAL A 746 -42.49 -2.77 -10.52
C VAL A 746 -41.06 -2.83 -11.03
N ILE A 747 -40.53 -4.02 -11.28
CA ILE A 747 -39.22 -4.23 -11.92
C ILE A 747 -39.42 -4.76 -13.33
N ASP A 748 -38.50 -4.40 -14.24
CA ASP A 748 -38.53 -4.80 -15.64
C ASP A 748 -37.14 -4.78 -16.30
N ASP A 749 -37.00 -5.38 -17.48
CA ASP A 749 -35.76 -5.43 -18.29
C ASP A 749 -34.48 -5.79 -17.48
N LEU A 750 -34.48 -6.89 -16.71
CA LEU A 750 -33.25 -7.33 -16.04
C LEU A 750 -32.25 -7.85 -17.09
N VAL A 751 -31.13 -7.15 -17.23
CA VAL A 751 -30.01 -7.45 -18.13
C VAL A 751 -28.70 -7.65 -17.35
N ALA A 752 -27.81 -8.45 -17.89
CA ALA A 752 -26.42 -8.58 -17.47
C ALA A 752 -25.52 -7.82 -18.46
N ARG A 753 -24.63 -6.97 -17.96
CA ARG A 753 -23.78 -6.10 -18.78
C ARG A 753 -22.42 -6.79 -18.97
N VAL A 754 -22.28 -7.48 -20.09
CA VAL A 754 -21.22 -8.48 -20.33
C VAL A 754 -20.18 -7.94 -21.33
N PRO A 755 -18.88 -7.96 -21.01
CA PRO A 755 -17.83 -7.59 -21.96
C PRO A 755 -17.68 -8.63 -23.07
N PRO A 756 -17.23 -8.26 -24.28
CA PRO A 756 -16.87 -9.21 -25.32
C PRO A 756 -15.82 -10.23 -24.83
N THR A 757 -15.99 -11.50 -25.18
CA THR A 757 -15.12 -12.58 -24.68
C THR A 757 -13.76 -12.57 -25.37
N ALA A 758 -12.70 -12.28 -24.63
CA ALA A 758 -11.32 -12.59 -24.99
C ALA A 758 -10.92 -13.95 -24.39
N GLN A 759 -10.36 -14.85 -25.20
CA GLN A 759 -9.75 -16.11 -24.73
C GLN A 759 -8.22 -15.95 -24.73
N ALA A 760 -7.61 -15.87 -23.55
CA ALA A 760 -6.18 -16.03 -23.39
C ALA A 760 -5.77 -17.49 -23.65
N PRO A 761 -4.48 -17.76 -23.97
CA PRO A 761 -3.89 -19.07 -23.75
C PRO A 761 -4.04 -19.52 -22.29
N GLU A 762 -4.10 -20.83 -22.05
CA GLU A 762 -3.98 -21.39 -20.69
C GLU A 762 -2.53 -21.20 -20.20
N GLU A 763 -2.36 -20.48 -19.09
CA GLU A 763 -1.03 -20.30 -18.48
C GLU A 763 -0.60 -21.57 -17.72
N PRO A 764 0.68 -21.96 -17.78
CA PRO A 764 1.16 -23.19 -17.15
C PRO A 764 1.19 -23.04 -15.63
N ASN A 765 0.56 -23.97 -14.91
CA ASN A 765 0.54 -23.97 -13.44
C ASN A 765 1.97 -23.95 -12.86
N ILE A 766 2.30 -22.87 -12.16
CA ILE A 766 3.58 -22.70 -11.47
C ILE A 766 3.43 -23.20 -10.03
N THR A 767 4.46 -23.86 -9.53
CA THR A 767 4.60 -24.28 -8.13
C THR A 767 6.08 -24.19 -7.79
N ASP A 768 6.44 -23.49 -6.71
CA ASP A 768 7.82 -23.32 -6.29
C ASP A 768 8.51 -24.67 -6.05
N ARG A 769 9.83 -24.67 -6.24
CA ARG A 769 10.71 -25.84 -6.11
C ARG A 769 10.84 -26.38 -4.69
N VAL A 770 10.27 -25.72 -3.67
CA VAL A 770 10.07 -26.31 -2.34
C VAL A 770 9.16 -27.54 -2.39
N VAL A 771 8.17 -27.58 -3.29
CA VAL A 771 7.26 -28.73 -3.40
C VAL A 771 7.90 -29.84 -4.23
N LEU A 772 8.04 -31.03 -3.63
CA LEU A 772 8.52 -32.22 -4.31
C LEU A 772 7.52 -32.65 -5.38
N ARG A 773 7.98 -32.72 -6.63
CA ARG A 773 7.24 -33.26 -7.78
C ARG A 773 7.55 -34.75 -8.03
N ASP A 774 8.63 -35.23 -7.44
CA ASP A 774 9.13 -36.60 -7.52
C ASP A 774 9.93 -36.93 -6.25
N GLY A 775 9.63 -38.07 -5.61
CA GLY A 775 10.22 -38.52 -4.34
C GLY A 775 9.49 -38.04 -3.08
N THR A 776 10.00 -38.44 -1.91
CA THR A 776 9.43 -38.13 -0.59
C THR A 776 10.41 -37.37 0.33
N VAL A 777 9.90 -36.76 1.40
CA VAL A 777 10.71 -36.11 2.44
C VAL A 777 11.31 -37.07 3.48
N ASP A 778 11.06 -38.39 3.39
CA ASP A 778 11.50 -39.40 4.38
C ASP A 778 13.01 -39.44 4.65
N ALA A 779 13.83 -38.95 3.71
CA ALA A 779 15.29 -38.91 3.83
C ALA A 779 15.84 -37.67 4.58
N ALA A 780 14.99 -36.71 4.94
CA ALA A 780 15.41 -35.50 5.64
C ALA A 780 15.90 -35.79 7.09
N PRO A 781 16.88 -35.04 7.62
CA PRO A 781 17.36 -35.17 9.00
C PRO A 781 16.27 -35.16 10.09
N TRP A 782 15.20 -34.39 9.88
CA TRP A 782 13.97 -34.39 10.69
C TRP A 782 12.80 -33.82 9.88
N ARG A 783 11.56 -33.97 10.38
CA ARG A 783 10.34 -33.58 9.64
C ARG A 783 9.27 -32.96 10.53
N PHE A 784 8.40 -32.13 9.97
CA PHE A 784 7.16 -31.69 10.62
C PHE A 784 5.97 -31.73 9.67
N ALA A 785 4.77 -31.99 10.20
CA ALA A 785 3.54 -31.99 9.40
C ALA A 785 2.70 -30.74 9.66
N VAL A 786 1.90 -30.34 8.68
CA VAL A 786 0.93 -29.25 8.77
C VAL A 786 -0.43 -29.71 8.22
N MET A 787 -1.49 -29.37 8.94
CA MET A 787 -2.89 -29.55 8.52
C MET A 787 -3.70 -28.30 8.85
N SER A 788 -4.78 -28.04 8.11
CA SER A 788 -5.69 -26.91 8.35
C SER A 788 -7.10 -27.22 7.81
N ASP A 789 -8.07 -26.36 8.11
CA ASP A 789 -9.35 -26.34 7.37
C ASP A 789 -10.12 -27.70 7.39
N ALA A 790 -10.21 -28.30 8.57
CA ALA A 790 -11.03 -29.48 8.82
C ALA A 790 -12.50 -29.12 9.15
N GLN A 791 -12.72 -27.93 9.72
CA GLN A 791 -14.02 -27.29 9.97
C GLN A 791 -15.17 -28.23 10.39
N PHE A 792 -15.01 -28.98 11.49
CA PHE A 792 -16.12 -29.77 12.05
C PHE A 792 -16.79 -29.08 13.27
N VAL A 793 -18.02 -29.51 13.58
CA VAL A 793 -18.80 -29.06 14.75
C VAL A 793 -19.15 -30.22 15.69
N ALA A 794 -19.18 -29.97 17.00
CA ALA A 794 -19.65 -30.92 18.01
C ALA A 794 -21.18 -31.14 17.97
N ALA A 795 -21.92 -30.34 17.20
CA ALA A 795 -23.32 -30.60 16.86
C ALA A 795 -23.49 -31.77 15.85
N ALA A 796 -22.43 -32.16 15.14
CA ALA A 796 -22.43 -33.24 14.15
C ALA A 796 -21.15 -34.12 14.31
N PRO A 797 -20.99 -34.80 15.46
CA PRO A 797 -19.74 -35.49 15.82
C PRO A 797 -19.44 -36.73 14.95
N ASP A 798 -20.46 -37.27 14.27
CA ASP A 798 -20.38 -38.43 13.38
C ASP A 798 -20.39 -38.01 11.88
N SER A 799 -20.01 -36.78 11.57
CA SER A 799 -19.99 -36.23 10.20
C SER A 799 -18.75 -36.64 9.41
N ASP A 800 -18.85 -36.58 8.07
CA ASP A 800 -17.73 -36.86 7.16
C ASP A 800 -16.52 -35.94 7.41
N LEU A 801 -16.73 -34.71 7.88
CA LEU A 801 -15.68 -33.77 8.28
C LEU A 801 -14.88 -34.28 9.49
N VAL A 802 -15.54 -34.88 10.49
CA VAL A 802 -14.85 -35.55 11.62
C VAL A 802 -14.15 -36.83 11.14
N ALA A 803 -14.75 -37.58 10.21
CA ALA A 803 -14.12 -38.77 9.64
C ALA A 803 -12.83 -38.42 8.86
N GLN A 804 -12.85 -37.35 8.06
CA GLN A 804 -11.69 -36.83 7.33
C GLN A 804 -10.64 -36.24 8.28
N ALA A 805 -11.02 -35.44 9.28
CA ALA A 805 -10.08 -34.95 10.30
C ALA A 805 -9.32 -36.10 10.98
N ARG A 806 -10.02 -37.18 11.35
CA ARG A 806 -9.44 -38.39 11.92
C ARG A 806 -8.58 -39.18 10.92
N ARG A 807 -8.97 -39.22 9.64
CA ARG A 807 -8.15 -39.80 8.56
C ARG A 807 -6.80 -39.08 8.48
N THR A 808 -6.81 -37.77 8.36
CA THR A 808 -5.60 -36.94 8.23
C THR A 808 -4.64 -37.14 9.40
N LEU A 809 -5.15 -37.11 10.64
CA LEU A 809 -4.33 -37.36 11.84
C LEU A 809 -3.69 -38.76 11.86
N ARG A 810 -4.34 -39.79 11.28
CA ARG A 810 -3.78 -41.14 11.17
C ARG A 810 -2.72 -41.23 10.07
N GLU A 811 -2.93 -40.59 8.92
CA GLU A 811 -1.94 -40.50 7.85
C GLU A 811 -0.66 -39.79 8.35
N ILE A 812 -0.82 -38.63 9.01
CA ILE A 812 0.25 -37.89 9.67
C ILE A 812 1.01 -38.75 10.70
N ARG A 813 0.30 -39.44 11.62
CA ARG A 813 0.94 -40.31 12.62
C ARG A 813 1.63 -41.53 11.99
N ALA A 814 1.15 -42.02 10.84
CA ALA A 814 1.78 -43.12 10.13
C ALA A 814 3.10 -42.71 9.43
N ALA A 815 3.17 -41.49 8.89
CA ALA A 815 4.37 -40.91 8.31
C ALA A 815 5.49 -40.72 9.35
N LYS A 816 5.14 -40.29 10.57
CA LYS A 816 6.04 -40.00 11.71
C LYS A 816 6.93 -38.77 11.48
N PRO A 817 6.33 -37.56 11.41
CA PRO A 817 7.05 -36.32 11.68
C PRO A 817 7.45 -36.22 13.16
N ASP A 818 8.35 -35.29 13.48
CA ASP A 818 8.74 -34.95 14.85
C ASP A 818 7.58 -34.29 15.63
N PHE A 819 6.76 -33.49 14.94
CA PHE A 819 5.56 -32.83 15.47
C PHE A 819 4.57 -32.44 14.35
N LEU A 820 3.35 -32.08 14.76
CA LEU A 820 2.28 -31.53 13.91
C LEU A 820 2.04 -30.04 14.21
N VAL A 821 1.72 -29.24 13.20
CA VAL A 821 1.04 -27.96 13.36
C VAL A 821 -0.36 -28.03 12.75
N ILE A 822 -1.35 -27.60 13.51
CA ILE A 822 -2.73 -27.38 13.06
C ILE A 822 -2.84 -25.87 12.80
N ASP A 823 -2.78 -25.44 11.55
CA ASP A 823 -2.75 -24.02 11.18
C ASP A 823 -4.17 -23.49 10.87
N GLY A 824 -4.99 -23.44 11.91
CA GLY A 824 -6.35 -22.88 11.91
C GLY A 824 -7.46 -23.75 11.29
N ASP A 825 -8.68 -23.34 11.59
CA ASP A 825 -9.94 -23.87 11.08
C ASP A 825 -10.09 -25.40 11.25
N PHE A 826 -9.66 -25.93 12.40
CA PHE A 826 -9.86 -27.34 12.73
C PHE A 826 -11.30 -27.59 13.21
N VAL A 827 -11.89 -26.61 13.91
CA VAL A 827 -13.34 -26.53 14.17
C VAL A 827 -13.99 -25.54 13.21
N ASP A 828 -15.31 -25.64 13.00
CA ASP A 828 -16.10 -24.65 12.24
C ASP A 828 -16.65 -23.52 13.12
N THR A 829 -16.82 -23.78 14.43
CA THR A 829 -17.31 -22.78 15.38
C THR A 829 -16.52 -22.77 16.69
N ALA A 830 -16.48 -21.61 17.34
CA ALA A 830 -15.70 -21.38 18.55
C ALA A 830 -16.44 -21.74 19.85
N TYR A 831 -17.46 -22.62 19.82
CA TYR A 831 -18.18 -22.98 21.05
C TYR A 831 -17.34 -23.95 21.91
N PRO A 832 -17.47 -23.94 23.25
CA PRO A 832 -16.69 -24.82 24.12
C PRO A 832 -16.88 -26.32 23.84
N ALA A 833 -18.01 -26.71 23.25
CA ALA A 833 -18.28 -28.08 22.83
C ALA A 833 -17.39 -28.52 21.65
N ASP A 834 -17.14 -27.62 20.70
CA ASP A 834 -16.33 -27.88 19.50
C ASP A 834 -14.88 -28.11 19.89
N PHE A 835 -14.32 -27.25 20.75
CA PHE A 835 -12.99 -27.44 21.32
C PHE A 835 -12.87 -28.70 22.20
N ALA A 836 -13.92 -29.08 22.92
CA ALA A 836 -13.95 -30.32 23.68
C ALA A 836 -14.05 -31.59 22.80
N LEU A 837 -14.61 -31.50 21.60
CA LEU A 837 -14.55 -32.56 20.59
C LEU A 837 -13.17 -32.58 19.93
N ALA A 838 -12.64 -31.44 19.49
CA ALA A 838 -11.33 -31.31 18.87
C ALA A 838 -10.20 -31.85 19.76
N LYS A 839 -10.19 -31.47 21.05
CA LYS A 839 -9.21 -32.00 22.00
C LYS A 839 -9.29 -33.51 22.14
N ARG A 840 -10.50 -34.08 22.18
CA ARG A 840 -10.73 -35.52 22.24
C ARG A 840 -10.23 -36.24 20.98
N ILE A 841 -10.51 -35.71 19.79
CA ILE A 841 -10.02 -36.25 18.52
C ILE A 841 -8.48 -36.30 18.52
N LEU A 842 -7.83 -35.23 18.95
CA LEU A 842 -6.36 -35.17 19.01
C LEU A 842 -5.79 -36.16 20.04
N ASP A 843 -6.40 -36.27 21.23
CA ASP A 843 -5.97 -37.23 22.26
C ASP A 843 -6.17 -38.70 21.84
N GLU A 844 -7.24 -38.99 21.09
CA GLU A 844 -7.56 -40.33 20.58
C GLU A 844 -6.65 -40.76 19.41
N GLU A 845 -6.46 -39.90 18.41
CA GLU A 845 -5.72 -40.27 17.18
C GLU A 845 -4.20 -40.14 17.34
N LEU A 846 -3.72 -39.09 18.04
CA LEU A 846 -2.28 -38.87 18.27
C LEU A 846 -1.75 -39.63 19.50
N GLY A 847 -2.64 -40.06 20.41
CA GLY A 847 -2.31 -40.90 21.57
C GLY A 847 -1.37 -40.26 22.60
N GLY A 848 -1.06 -38.97 22.48
CA GLY A 848 0.02 -38.30 23.22
C GLY A 848 1.44 -38.69 22.76
N GLU A 849 1.59 -39.44 21.67
CA GLU A 849 2.89 -39.84 21.11
C GLU A 849 3.48 -38.76 20.19
N LEU A 850 2.64 -38.10 19.38
CA LEU A 850 3.04 -37.01 18.49
C LEU A 850 2.73 -35.66 19.14
N PRO A 851 3.72 -34.79 19.40
CA PRO A 851 3.50 -33.41 19.84
C PRO A 851 2.73 -32.62 18.77
N TYR A 852 1.85 -31.71 19.20
CA TYR A 852 1.16 -30.80 18.29
C TYR A 852 1.15 -29.35 18.78
N TYR A 853 1.18 -28.43 17.83
CA TYR A 853 0.91 -27.02 17.99
C TYR A 853 -0.40 -26.69 17.26
N TYR A 854 -1.20 -25.77 17.78
CA TYR A 854 -2.49 -25.38 17.18
C TYR A 854 -2.53 -23.85 17.14
N VAL A 855 -2.63 -23.32 15.93
CA VAL A 855 -2.75 -21.90 15.61
C VAL A 855 -4.22 -21.60 15.34
N PRO A 856 -4.81 -20.49 15.84
CA PRO A 856 -6.21 -20.18 15.58
C PRO A 856 -6.41 -19.48 14.21
N GLY A 857 -7.32 -20.05 13.42
CA GLY A 857 -7.95 -19.42 12.26
C GLY A 857 -9.22 -18.65 12.65
N ASN A 858 -10.00 -18.25 11.66
CA ASN A 858 -11.22 -17.45 11.88
C ASN A 858 -12.38 -18.29 12.44
N HIS A 859 -12.42 -19.60 12.20
CA HIS A 859 -13.46 -20.45 12.78
C HIS A 859 -13.23 -20.70 14.28
N GLU A 860 -11.98 -20.62 14.76
CA GLU A 860 -11.66 -20.56 16.20
C GLU A 860 -12.13 -19.27 16.91
N ILE A 861 -12.69 -18.29 16.18
CA ILE A 861 -13.46 -17.16 16.73
C ILE A 861 -14.90 -17.04 16.18
N MET A 862 -15.38 -18.01 15.40
CA MET A 862 -16.70 -17.92 14.78
C MET A 862 -17.82 -18.18 15.81
N GLY A 863 -18.67 -17.17 16.01
CA GLY A 863 -19.83 -17.22 16.91
C GLY A 863 -19.51 -17.05 18.41
N ALA A 864 -18.24 -17.13 18.82
CA ALA A 864 -17.83 -17.04 20.23
C ALA A 864 -16.36 -16.58 20.38
N PRO A 865 -15.96 -15.99 21.53
CA PRO A 865 -14.65 -15.36 21.68
C PRO A 865 -13.49 -16.36 21.83
N ILE A 866 -12.30 -15.95 21.35
CA ILE A 866 -11.02 -16.68 21.41
C ILE A 866 -10.62 -17.19 22.82
N GLY A 867 -11.22 -16.64 23.89
CA GLY A 867 -11.05 -17.15 25.26
C GLY A 867 -11.43 -18.63 25.40
N ASN A 868 -12.39 -19.11 24.60
CA ASN A 868 -12.76 -20.53 24.55
C ASN A 868 -11.62 -21.41 24.05
N PHE A 869 -11.00 -21.07 22.92
CA PHE A 869 -9.78 -21.71 22.42
C PHE A 869 -8.66 -21.69 23.48
N ARG A 870 -8.37 -20.51 24.04
CA ARG A 870 -7.30 -20.32 25.03
C ARG A 870 -7.48 -21.19 26.28
N SER A 871 -8.72 -21.46 26.68
CA SER A 871 -9.04 -22.34 27.82
C SER A 871 -8.70 -23.83 27.62
N VAL A 872 -8.48 -24.27 26.36
CA VAL A 872 -8.22 -25.67 26.01
C VAL A 872 -6.81 -25.86 25.42
N PHE A 873 -6.32 -24.91 24.63
CA PHE A 873 -5.06 -25.03 23.87
C PHE A 873 -3.96 -24.03 24.28
N GLY A 874 -4.27 -23.07 25.16
CA GLY A 874 -3.32 -22.09 25.68
C GLY A 874 -3.12 -20.88 24.75
N ASP A 875 -1.91 -20.31 24.77
CA ASP A 875 -1.60 -19.06 24.08
C ASP A 875 -1.72 -19.17 22.55
N THR A 876 -2.22 -18.08 21.94
CA THR A 876 -2.55 -17.98 20.51
C THR A 876 -1.36 -17.60 19.62
N SER A 877 -0.22 -17.31 20.22
CA SER A 877 1.07 -17.12 19.56
C SER A 877 2.17 -17.78 20.40
N ARG A 878 3.24 -18.27 19.75
CA ARG A 878 4.29 -19.05 20.43
C ARG A 878 5.61 -19.01 19.68
N VAL A 879 6.72 -18.99 20.42
CA VAL A 879 8.07 -19.24 19.89
C VAL A 879 8.60 -20.55 20.46
N PHE A 880 9.23 -21.39 19.63
CA PHE A 880 9.95 -22.57 20.06
C PHE A 880 11.07 -22.93 19.07
N ASP A 881 12.11 -23.62 19.53
CA ASP A 881 13.22 -24.07 18.69
C ASP A 881 13.19 -25.59 18.52
N HIS A 882 13.42 -26.07 17.29
CA HIS A 882 13.58 -27.49 16.99
C HIS A 882 14.73 -27.69 15.99
N GLN A 883 15.74 -28.49 16.38
CA GLN A 883 16.87 -28.89 15.53
C GLN A 883 17.52 -27.75 14.70
N GLY A 884 17.71 -26.58 15.32
CA GLY A 884 18.33 -25.41 14.70
C GLY A 884 17.38 -24.50 13.90
N THR A 885 16.09 -24.81 13.84
CA THR A 885 15.05 -23.92 13.28
C THR A 885 14.23 -23.29 14.39
N ARG A 886 14.05 -21.96 14.37
CA ARG A 886 13.18 -21.21 15.29
C ARG A 886 11.80 -21.01 14.68
N PHE A 887 10.79 -21.61 15.31
CA PHE A 887 9.39 -21.51 14.92
C PHE A 887 8.71 -20.36 15.64
N LEU A 888 7.82 -19.68 14.92
CA LEU A 888 6.91 -18.65 15.44
C LEU A 888 5.51 -18.89 14.89
N THR A 889 4.54 -19.15 15.77
CA THR A 889 3.11 -19.16 15.40
C THR A 889 2.45 -17.84 15.77
N LEU A 890 1.60 -17.32 14.89
CA LEU A 890 0.86 -16.06 15.06
C LEU A 890 -0.64 -16.27 14.79
N SER A 891 -1.48 -15.53 15.50
CA SER A 891 -2.95 -15.59 15.40
C SER A 891 -3.47 -14.55 14.42
N THR A 892 -3.76 -14.96 13.18
CA THR A 892 -4.44 -14.12 12.17
C THR A 892 -5.94 -14.36 12.09
N ALA A 893 -6.54 -14.99 13.11
CA ALA A 893 -7.97 -15.29 13.25
C ALA A 893 -8.95 -14.15 12.89
N THR A 894 -8.51 -12.89 12.99
CA THR A 894 -9.30 -11.68 12.66
C THR A 894 -9.06 -11.15 11.23
N GLY A 895 -8.42 -11.93 10.35
CA GLY A 895 -7.99 -11.48 9.02
C GLY A 895 -6.79 -10.51 9.02
N SER A 896 -6.13 -10.34 10.17
CA SER A 896 -5.01 -9.42 10.40
C SER A 896 -4.15 -9.89 11.59
N LEU A 897 -2.87 -9.49 11.61
CA LEU A 897 -1.95 -9.71 12.72
C LEU A 897 -2.29 -8.83 13.92
N ARG A 898 -2.47 -7.51 13.74
CA ARG A 898 -2.76 -6.61 14.87
C ARG A 898 -4.11 -6.87 15.52
N GLY A 899 -5.08 -7.40 14.76
CA GLY A 899 -6.38 -7.82 15.32
C GLY A 899 -6.29 -9.00 16.31
N GLY A 900 -5.23 -9.81 16.24
CA GLY A 900 -4.91 -10.82 17.26
C GLY A 900 -4.16 -10.27 18.49
N GLY A 901 -3.65 -9.04 18.41
CA GLY A 901 -2.83 -8.37 19.42
C GLY A 901 -1.56 -7.77 18.81
N PHE A 902 -1.24 -6.50 19.07
CA PHE A 902 -0.02 -5.85 18.54
C PHE A 902 1.27 -6.40 19.17
N ASP A 903 1.18 -6.96 20.38
CA ASP A 903 2.25 -7.69 21.05
C ASP A 903 2.79 -8.85 20.21
N GLN A 904 1.98 -9.46 19.33
CA GLN A 904 2.47 -10.50 18.41
C GLN A 904 3.23 -9.95 17.20
N VAL A 905 2.97 -8.71 16.79
CA VAL A 905 3.76 -8.00 15.76
C VAL A 905 5.14 -7.65 16.33
N GLU A 906 5.17 -7.15 17.57
CA GLU A 906 6.44 -6.96 18.29
C GLU A 906 7.17 -8.30 18.49
N LEU A 907 6.45 -9.38 18.83
CA LEU A 907 7.03 -10.72 18.99
C LEU A 907 7.69 -11.20 17.69
N LEU A 908 7.05 -11.02 16.53
CA LEU A 908 7.64 -11.33 15.23
C LEU A 908 8.97 -10.60 15.03
N ARG A 909 8.98 -9.26 15.21
CA ARG A 909 10.21 -8.45 15.07
C ARG A 909 11.32 -8.92 16.02
N LYS A 910 10.99 -9.06 17.31
CA LYS A 910 11.92 -9.50 18.37
C LYS A 910 12.45 -10.91 18.13
N THR A 911 11.62 -11.81 17.58
CA THR A 911 12.00 -13.18 17.25
C THR A 911 12.97 -13.24 16.09
N LEU A 912 12.75 -12.44 15.04
CA LEU A 912 13.66 -12.38 13.88
C LEU A 912 15.03 -11.79 14.24
N ASP A 913 15.09 -10.73 15.04
CA ASP A 913 16.40 -10.18 15.47
C ASP A 913 17.11 -11.09 16.48
N ALA A 914 16.39 -11.76 17.38
CA ALA A 914 16.97 -12.79 18.23
C ALA A 914 17.50 -13.99 17.41
N ALA A 915 16.74 -14.45 16.42
CA ALA A 915 17.17 -15.50 15.49
C ALA A 915 18.36 -15.07 14.62
N ALA A 916 18.49 -13.78 14.28
CA ALA A 916 19.61 -13.28 13.50
C ALA A 916 20.92 -13.35 14.31
N ALA A 917 20.88 -12.89 15.57
CA ALA A 917 22.04 -12.86 16.47
C ALA A 917 22.45 -14.25 17.02
N ASP A 918 21.52 -15.20 17.11
CA ASP A 918 21.74 -16.52 17.70
C ASP A 918 22.48 -17.48 16.75
N PRO A 919 23.71 -17.94 17.05
CA PRO A 919 24.46 -18.85 16.18
C PRO A 919 23.97 -20.30 16.22
N ALA A 920 23.05 -20.66 17.13
CA ALA A 920 22.43 -21.99 17.16
C ALA A 920 21.20 -22.09 16.23
N VAL A 921 20.69 -20.95 15.74
CA VAL A 921 19.57 -20.89 14.79
C VAL A 921 20.09 -20.73 13.36
N GLY A 922 19.88 -21.74 12.53
CA GLY A 922 20.18 -21.74 11.09
C GLY A 922 19.01 -21.29 10.22
N SER A 923 17.76 -21.45 10.70
CA SER A 923 16.54 -21.08 9.96
C SER A 923 15.42 -20.54 10.86
N VAL A 924 14.46 -19.84 10.27
CA VAL A 924 13.18 -19.46 10.90
C VAL A 924 11.98 -19.95 10.09
N THR A 925 10.92 -20.33 10.80
CA THR A 925 9.61 -20.63 10.20
C THR A 925 8.54 -19.80 10.88
N VAL A 926 7.76 -19.04 10.11
CA VAL A 926 6.57 -18.33 10.59
C VAL A 926 5.33 -19.06 10.10
N LEU A 927 4.34 -19.25 10.98
CA LEU A 927 3.06 -19.88 10.63
C LEU A 927 1.88 -19.05 11.11
N PHE A 928 0.88 -18.86 10.24
CA PHE A 928 -0.42 -18.29 10.59
C PHE A 928 -1.49 -18.54 9.52
N HIS A 929 -2.73 -18.72 9.95
CA HIS A 929 -3.82 -19.20 9.10
C HIS A 929 -4.06 -18.40 7.80
N HIS A 930 -4.32 -17.09 7.85
CA HIS A 930 -4.57 -16.27 6.65
C HIS A 930 -3.26 -15.85 5.96
N PRO A 931 -2.94 -16.30 4.73
CA PRO A 931 -1.68 -15.96 4.06
C PRO A 931 -1.52 -14.47 3.70
N PRO A 932 -0.28 -13.98 3.51
CA PRO A 932 -0.03 -12.68 2.89
C PRO A 932 -0.60 -12.57 1.47
N ARG A 933 -0.65 -13.69 0.73
CA ARG A 933 -1.14 -13.77 -0.66
C ARG A 933 -2.10 -14.95 -0.81
N ASP A 934 -3.29 -14.68 -1.33
CA ASP A 934 -4.21 -15.70 -1.82
C ASP A 934 -3.89 -15.94 -3.31
N PRO A 935 -3.59 -17.19 -3.75
CA PRO A 935 -3.30 -17.48 -5.15
C PRO A 935 -4.52 -17.37 -6.06
N SER A 936 -5.75 -17.52 -5.56
CA SER A 936 -6.97 -17.51 -6.36
C SER A 936 -7.23 -16.14 -7.03
N PRO A 937 -8.02 -16.06 -8.12
CA PRO A 937 -8.45 -14.77 -8.68
C PRO A 937 -9.39 -13.97 -7.76
N ALA A 938 -9.91 -14.58 -6.68
CA ALA A 938 -10.81 -13.92 -5.75
C ALA A 938 -10.08 -13.00 -4.75
N LYS A 939 -8.84 -13.36 -4.38
CA LYS A 939 -8.03 -12.67 -3.36
C LYS A 939 -8.76 -12.45 -2.02
N ALA A 940 -9.71 -13.34 -1.71
CA ALA A 940 -10.63 -13.24 -0.59
C ALA A 940 -10.06 -13.86 0.71
N SER A 941 -9.11 -14.79 0.58
CA SER A 941 -8.57 -15.60 1.67
C SER A 941 -7.14 -15.19 2.05
N GLN A 942 -6.85 -13.89 2.09
CA GLN A 942 -5.54 -13.34 2.48
C GLN A 942 -5.67 -12.29 3.59
N LEU A 943 -4.55 -11.89 4.20
CA LEU A 943 -4.49 -10.76 5.14
C LEU A 943 -5.17 -9.52 4.55
N GLY A 944 -6.20 -9.03 5.25
CA GLY A 944 -7.01 -7.89 4.81
C GLY A 944 -6.25 -6.56 4.92
N ASP A 945 -5.33 -6.46 5.88
CA ASP A 945 -4.35 -5.38 5.91
C ASP A 945 -3.19 -5.73 4.95
N ARG A 946 -3.07 -4.94 3.88
CA ARG A 946 -2.05 -5.17 2.85
C ARG A 946 -0.67 -4.64 3.23
N LYS A 947 -0.59 -3.67 4.16
CA LYS A 947 0.70 -3.22 4.72
C LYS A 947 1.24 -4.26 5.70
N GLU A 948 0.40 -4.97 6.46
CA GLU A 948 0.83 -6.14 7.25
C GLU A 948 1.43 -7.23 6.35
N ALA A 949 0.77 -7.58 5.25
CA ALA A 949 1.29 -8.56 4.29
C ALA A 949 2.66 -8.15 3.72
N ALA A 950 2.81 -6.89 3.29
CA ALA A 950 4.09 -6.37 2.80
C ALA A 950 5.18 -6.34 3.89
N LEU A 951 4.83 -6.00 5.14
CA LEU A 951 5.75 -5.95 6.27
C LEU A 951 6.35 -7.32 6.58
N VAL A 952 5.51 -8.36 6.59
CA VAL A 952 5.96 -9.74 6.84
C VAL A 952 6.81 -10.26 5.69
N GLU A 953 6.40 -10.04 4.45
CA GLU A 953 7.19 -10.41 3.27
C GLU A 953 8.57 -9.74 3.28
N GLN A 954 8.61 -8.43 3.55
CA GLN A 954 9.86 -7.69 3.67
C GLN A 954 10.72 -8.22 4.82
N TRP A 955 10.19 -8.38 6.04
CA TRP A 955 11.00 -8.78 7.19
C TRP A 955 11.62 -10.18 7.05
N LEU A 956 10.95 -11.12 6.39
CA LEU A 956 11.52 -12.45 6.11
C LEU A 956 12.59 -12.39 5.01
N ALA A 957 12.36 -11.62 3.94
CA ALA A 957 13.36 -11.39 2.90
C ALA A 957 14.60 -10.66 3.46
N ASP A 958 14.41 -9.60 4.25
CA ASP A 958 15.49 -8.85 4.91
C ASP A 958 16.23 -9.73 5.93
N PHE A 959 15.54 -10.61 6.65
CA PHE A 959 16.19 -11.61 7.53
C PHE A 959 17.09 -12.55 6.72
N GLN A 960 16.57 -13.16 5.66
CA GLN A 960 17.30 -14.11 4.82
C GLN A 960 18.50 -13.44 4.13
N HIS A 961 18.31 -12.29 3.47
CA HIS A 961 19.40 -11.57 2.80
C HIS A 961 20.49 -11.04 3.75
N ARG A 962 20.12 -10.55 4.95
CA ARG A 962 21.06 -9.96 5.93
C ARG A 962 21.89 -11.01 6.65
N THR A 963 21.35 -12.22 6.83
CA THR A 963 21.98 -13.28 7.67
C THR A 963 22.46 -14.50 6.87
N GLY A 964 21.89 -14.74 5.69
CA GLY A 964 22.02 -15.98 4.91
C GLY A 964 21.28 -17.19 5.49
N LYS A 965 20.57 -17.03 6.61
CA LYS A 965 19.78 -18.07 7.27
C LYS A 965 18.50 -18.36 6.51
N GLY A 966 18.00 -19.59 6.62
CA GLY A 966 16.76 -19.97 5.96
C GLY A 966 15.54 -19.24 6.54
N ALA A 967 14.60 -18.84 5.69
CA ALA A 967 13.26 -18.42 6.10
C ALA A 967 12.20 -19.27 5.39
N LEU A 968 11.03 -19.44 6.03
CA LEU A 968 9.84 -20.12 5.50
C LEU A 968 8.58 -19.44 6.07
N MET A 969 7.57 -19.27 5.23
CA MET A 969 6.19 -18.98 5.64
C MET A 969 5.29 -20.18 5.35
N VAL A 970 4.43 -20.54 6.30
CA VAL A 970 3.36 -21.53 6.10
C VAL A 970 2.01 -20.95 6.52
N ASN A 971 0.98 -21.17 5.72
CA ASN A 971 -0.39 -20.67 5.93
C ASN A 971 -1.44 -21.73 5.56
N GLY A 972 -2.73 -21.44 5.81
CA GLY A 972 -3.89 -22.26 5.41
C GLY A 972 -4.99 -21.41 4.76
N HIS A 973 -6.24 -21.58 5.20
CA HIS A 973 -7.41 -20.72 4.95
C HIS A 973 -7.99 -20.73 3.52
N VAL A 974 -7.15 -20.60 2.49
CA VAL A 974 -7.56 -20.56 1.07
C VAL A 974 -8.21 -21.87 0.64
N GLY A 975 -7.88 -22.99 1.30
CA GLY A 975 -8.33 -24.32 0.92
C GLY A 975 -7.82 -24.77 -0.44
N THR A 976 -6.57 -24.42 -0.74
CA THR A 976 -5.84 -24.73 -1.97
C THR A 976 -4.38 -25.01 -1.63
N PHE A 977 -3.88 -26.17 -2.04
CA PHE A 977 -2.46 -26.52 -1.92
C PHE A 977 -1.63 -25.70 -2.91
N HIS A 978 -0.80 -24.78 -2.40
CA HIS A 978 -0.04 -23.86 -3.24
C HIS A 978 1.35 -23.55 -2.66
N ALA A 979 2.32 -23.25 -3.52
CA ALA A 979 3.61 -22.73 -3.11
C ALA A 979 4.19 -21.76 -4.15
N ASP A 980 4.65 -20.61 -3.68
CA ASP A 980 5.36 -19.57 -4.45
C ASP A 980 6.59 -19.10 -3.66
N ARG A 981 7.37 -18.19 -4.24
CA ARG A 981 8.58 -17.62 -3.61
C ARG A 981 8.61 -16.11 -3.80
N VAL A 982 8.84 -15.38 -2.72
CA VAL A 982 8.94 -13.90 -2.72
C VAL A 982 10.30 -13.51 -2.18
N ASP A 983 11.11 -12.83 -2.99
CA ASP A 983 12.44 -12.34 -2.62
C ASP A 983 13.30 -13.41 -1.90
N GLY A 984 13.36 -14.62 -2.48
CA GLY A 984 14.10 -15.77 -2.00
C GLY A 984 13.38 -16.66 -0.98
N VAL A 985 12.34 -16.17 -0.30
CA VAL A 985 11.64 -16.89 0.79
C VAL A 985 10.48 -17.73 0.24
N PRO A 986 10.35 -19.03 0.55
CA PRO A 986 9.19 -19.84 0.16
C PRO A 986 7.95 -19.49 1.00
N TYR A 987 6.80 -19.43 0.33
CA TYR A 987 5.48 -19.28 0.93
C TYR A 987 4.64 -20.50 0.55
N VAL A 988 4.20 -21.26 1.56
CA VAL A 988 3.46 -22.52 1.37
C VAL A 988 2.08 -22.40 1.99
N VAL A 989 1.03 -22.57 1.17
CA VAL A 989 -0.35 -22.64 1.62
C VAL A 989 -0.79 -24.11 1.65
N ASN A 990 -1.10 -24.62 2.84
CA ASN A 990 -1.71 -25.92 3.03
C ASN A 990 -3.19 -25.85 2.58
N GLY A 991 -3.64 -26.84 1.80
CA GLY A 991 -5.05 -26.97 1.43
C GLY A 991 -5.86 -27.76 2.44
N ASN A 992 -7.14 -28.00 2.14
CA ASN A 992 -8.08 -28.49 3.15
C ASN A 992 -7.77 -29.92 3.63
N SER A 993 -7.72 -30.10 4.95
CA SER A 993 -7.59 -31.41 5.60
C SER A 993 -8.92 -32.05 6.01
N GLY A 994 -10.06 -31.40 5.70
CA GLY A 994 -11.39 -31.98 5.89
C GLY A 994 -12.48 -31.38 4.99
N LYS A 995 -12.60 -30.05 4.88
CA LYS A 995 -13.66 -29.38 4.09
C LYS A 995 -13.42 -29.46 2.57
N ASP A 996 -14.46 -29.28 1.76
CA ASP A 996 -14.35 -29.34 0.29
C ASP A 996 -13.39 -28.24 -0.27
N PRO A 997 -12.50 -28.55 -1.24
CA PRO A 997 -11.50 -27.58 -1.74
C PRO A 997 -12.07 -26.45 -2.60
N SER A 998 -11.56 -25.24 -2.38
CA SER A 998 -12.07 -23.96 -2.93
C SER A 998 -11.76 -23.71 -4.42
N THR A 999 -10.83 -24.47 -5.00
CA THR A 999 -10.30 -24.28 -6.36
C THR A 999 -10.42 -25.55 -7.21
N PRO A 1000 -10.18 -25.48 -8.53
CA PRO A 1000 -10.02 -26.66 -9.40
C PRO A 1000 -8.87 -27.58 -8.95
N ALA A 1001 -9.02 -28.89 -9.16
CA ALA A 1001 -8.08 -29.90 -8.68
C ALA A 1001 -6.65 -29.75 -9.21
N GLN A 1002 -6.50 -29.33 -10.47
CA GLN A 1002 -5.20 -29.04 -11.09
C GLN A 1002 -4.51 -27.78 -10.56
N LEU A 1003 -5.23 -26.91 -9.84
CA LEU A 1003 -4.72 -25.68 -9.22
C LEU A 1003 -4.43 -25.86 -7.72
N GLY A 1004 -4.41 -27.09 -7.20
CA GLY A 1004 -4.24 -27.39 -5.78
C GLY A 1004 -5.53 -27.60 -5.00
N GLY A 1005 -6.68 -27.58 -5.69
CA GLY A 1005 -7.99 -27.84 -5.09
C GLY A 1005 -8.25 -29.33 -4.84
N PHE A 1006 -7.53 -29.92 -3.89
CA PHE A 1006 -7.74 -31.27 -3.38
C PHE A 1006 -7.68 -31.28 -1.84
N THR A 1007 -8.13 -32.37 -1.22
CA THR A 1007 -8.02 -32.58 0.23
C THR A 1007 -6.76 -33.36 0.58
N GLY A 1008 -6.14 -33.07 1.72
CA GLY A 1008 -4.89 -33.69 2.14
C GLY A 1008 -4.20 -32.97 3.31
N TRP A 1009 -2.88 -33.08 3.38
CA TRP A 1009 -2.02 -32.39 4.36
C TRP A 1009 -0.61 -32.18 3.78
N THR A 1010 0.22 -31.40 4.47
CA THR A 1010 1.60 -31.09 4.03
C THR A 1010 2.61 -31.70 5.00
N GLU A 1011 3.64 -32.38 4.49
CA GLU A 1011 4.83 -32.76 5.26
C GLU A 1011 6.04 -31.92 4.83
N PHE A 1012 6.87 -31.51 5.78
CA PHE A 1012 8.08 -30.74 5.53
C PHE A 1012 9.31 -31.53 5.96
N GLY A 1013 10.25 -31.72 5.03
CA GLY A 1013 11.58 -32.26 5.29
C GLY A 1013 12.60 -31.15 5.47
N VAL A 1014 13.36 -31.19 6.56
CA VAL A 1014 14.29 -30.12 6.94
C VAL A 1014 15.72 -30.60 7.01
N ASP A 1015 16.62 -29.95 6.27
CA ASP A 1015 18.08 -30.08 6.37
C ASP A 1015 18.66 -28.78 6.98
N PRO A 1016 19.13 -28.76 8.24
CA PRO A 1016 19.48 -27.53 8.94
C PRO A 1016 20.63 -26.73 8.29
N VAL A 1017 20.38 -25.46 7.94
CA VAL A 1017 21.38 -24.54 7.39
C VAL A 1017 22.60 -24.45 8.28
N THR A 1018 23.77 -24.81 7.75
CA THR A 1018 25.03 -24.67 8.51
C THR A 1018 25.50 -23.21 8.54
N PRO A 1019 26.28 -22.80 9.56
CA PRO A 1019 26.89 -21.46 9.59
C PRO A 1019 27.79 -21.15 8.38
N GLN A 1020 28.30 -22.16 7.68
CA GLN A 1020 29.09 -21.96 6.45
C GLN A 1020 28.20 -21.62 5.25
N GLU A 1021 27.04 -22.27 5.11
CA GLU A 1021 26.09 -21.99 4.03
C GLU A 1021 25.42 -20.64 4.23
N ALA A 1022 25.06 -20.29 5.48
CA ALA A 1022 24.58 -18.95 5.80
C ALA A 1022 25.63 -17.88 5.46
N GLU A 1023 26.90 -18.07 5.84
CA GLU A 1023 27.98 -17.14 5.48
C GLU A 1023 28.25 -17.09 3.97
N GLN A 1024 27.93 -18.14 3.21
CA GLN A 1024 28.00 -18.14 1.75
C GLN A 1024 26.85 -17.34 1.13
N ALA A 1025 25.60 -17.63 1.50
CA ALA A 1025 24.42 -16.93 1.00
C ALA A 1025 24.44 -15.43 1.35
N ARG A 1026 24.92 -15.08 2.56
CA ARG A 1026 25.11 -13.69 3.01
C ARG A 1026 26.13 -12.90 2.18
N ARG A 1027 27.05 -13.58 1.49
CA ARG A 1027 28.07 -12.96 0.62
C ARG A 1027 27.63 -12.79 -0.82
N ASP A 1028 26.73 -13.65 -1.30
CA ASP A 1028 26.12 -13.55 -2.63
C ASP A 1028 24.59 -13.69 -2.50
N PRO A 1029 23.88 -12.63 -2.04
CA PRO A 1029 22.44 -12.68 -1.77
C PRO A 1029 21.56 -12.76 -3.04
N LEU A 1030 22.16 -13.02 -4.20
CA LEU A 1030 21.50 -13.23 -5.49
C LEU A 1030 21.81 -14.62 -6.08
N ALA A 1031 22.64 -15.41 -5.39
CA ALA A 1031 22.72 -16.85 -5.61
C ALA A 1031 21.47 -17.53 -5.03
N GLU A 1032 21.21 -18.76 -5.46
CA GLU A 1032 20.22 -19.63 -4.83
C GLU A 1032 20.54 -19.79 -3.33
N GLY A 1033 19.54 -19.52 -2.48
CA GLY A 1033 19.64 -19.69 -1.03
C GLY A 1033 19.84 -21.16 -0.62
N PRO A 1034 20.21 -21.42 0.65
CA PRO A 1034 20.44 -22.79 1.12
C PRO A 1034 19.17 -23.65 0.94
N ARG A 1035 19.31 -24.84 0.36
CA ARG A 1035 18.19 -25.78 0.13
C ARG A 1035 17.85 -26.56 1.40
N TRP A 1036 17.38 -25.82 2.40
CA TRP A 1036 17.18 -26.30 3.77
C TRP A 1036 15.80 -26.93 4.03
N ILE A 1037 14.88 -26.79 3.08
CA ILE A 1037 13.47 -27.13 3.24
C ILE A 1037 12.91 -27.73 1.94
N ALA A 1038 12.15 -28.81 2.08
CA ALA A 1038 11.29 -29.37 1.04
C ALA A 1038 9.89 -29.67 1.62
N ALA A 1039 8.86 -29.65 0.79
CA ALA A 1039 7.48 -29.90 1.14
C ALA A 1039 6.89 -31.03 0.28
N GLU A 1040 6.12 -31.92 0.89
CA GLU A 1040 5.39 -33.00 0.26
C GLU A 1040 3.89 -32.79 0.49
N PHE A 1041 3.14 -32.56 -0.58
CA PHE A 1041 1.69 -32.35 -0.53
C PHE A 1041 0.96 -33.70 -0.63
N HIS A 1042 0.70 -34.30 0.54
CA HIS A 1042 0.00 -35.57 0.71
C HIS A 1042 -1.49 -35.42 0.42
N ALA A 1043 -1.85 -35.48 -0.85
CA ALA A 1043 -3.25 -35.60 -1.27
C ALA A 1043 -3.87 -36.89 -0.69
N HIS A 1044 -5.11 -36.83 -0.19
CA HIS A 1044 -5.85 -38.03 0.18
C HIS A 1044 -6.13 -38.89 -1.04
N VAL A 1045 -5.95 -40.20 -0.93
CA VAL A 1045 -6.19 -41.18 -2.00
C VAL A 1045 -7.20 -42.22 -1.54
N ASP A 1046 -8.32 -42.35 -2.26
CA ASP A 1046 -9.25 -43.50 -2.12
C ASP A 1046 -8.93 -44.56 -3.17
N ARG A 1047 -8.47 -44.13 -4.34
CA ARG A 1047 -7.95 -44.96 -5.42
C ARG A 1047 -6.92 -44.17 -6.24
N LEU A 1048 -5.86 -44.84 -6.66
CA LEU A 1048 -4.86 -44.35 -7.59
C LEU A 1048 -4.94 -45.13 -8.91
N ALA A 1049 -4.74 -44.45 -10.04
CA ALA A 1049 -4.73 -45.04 -11.38
C ALA A 1049 -3.58 -44.47 -12.21
N LEU A 1050 -2.93 -45.32 -13.02
CA LEU A 1050 -1.83 -44.98 -13.90
C LEU A 1050 -2.20 -45.39 -15.34
N ALA A 1051 -2.22 -44.41 -16.24
CA ALA A 1051 -2.48 -44.57 -17.66
C ALA A 1051 -1.15 -44.49 -18.42
N ALA A 1052 -0.55 -45.64 -18.67
CA ALA A 1052 0.64 -45.80 -19.51
C ALA A 1052 0.29 -46.58 -20.80
N PRO A 1053 0.97 -46.32 -21.93
CA PRO A 1053 0.81 -47.12 -23.14
C PRO A 1053 1.38 -48.53 -22.94
N ALA A 1054 0.85 -49.53 -23.64
CA ALA A 1054 1.38 -50.89 -23.58
C ALA A 1054 2.79 -51.00 -24.22
N GLU A 1055 3.06 -50.19 -25.25
CA GLU A 1055 4.32 -50.18 -25.99
C GLU A 1055 4.77 -48.74 -26.29
N VAL A 1056 6.08 -48.49 -26.31
CA VAL A 1056 6.70 -47.22 -26.73
C VAL A 1056 7.85 -47.50 -27.68
N ALA A 1057 7.84 -46.87 -28.86
CA ALA A 1057 8.86 -47.04 -29.88
C ALA A 1057 10.05 -46.10 -29.66
N VAL A 1058 11.27 -46.58 -29.93
CA VAL A 1058 12.48 -45.74 -29.87
C VAL A 1058 12.34 -44.54 -30.82
N GLY A 1059 12.59 -43.34 -30.29
CA GLY A 1059 12.44 -42.08 -31.04
C GLY A 1059 11.03 -41.47 -31.04
N ALA A 1060 10.03 -42.14 -30.46
CA ALA A 1060 8.68 -41.61 -30.29
C ALA A 1060 8.30 -41.60 -28.79
N PRO A 1061 8.51 -40.49 -28.06
CA PRO A 1061 8.04 -40.33 -26.69
C PRO A 1061 6.51 -40.50 -26.59
N ALA A 1062 6.05 -41.03 -25.47
CA ALA A 1062 4.63 -41.21 -25.19
C ALA A 1062 4.28 -40.65 -23.81
N THR A 1063 3.13 -39.97 -23.73
CA THR A 1063 2.61 -39.44 -22.46
C THR A 1063 2.10 -40.56 -21.58
N VAL A 1064 2.51 -40.54 -20.32
CA VAL A 1064 1.95 -41.29 -19.20
C VAL A 1064 1.31 -40.29 -18.25
N THR A 1065 0.12 -40.60 -17.74
CA THR A 1065 -0.56 -39.78 -16.73
C THR A 1065 -1.01 -40.66 -15.56
N ALA A 1066 -1.14 -40.06 -14.38
CA ALA A 1066 -1.77 -40.71 -13.23
C ALA A 1066 -2.85 -39.81 -12.63
N THR A 1067 -3.88 -40.42 -12.06
CA THR A 1067 -5.00 -39.73 -11.41
C THR A 1067 -5.36 -40.45 -10.11
N LEU A 1068 -5.75 -39.67 -9.12
CA LEU A 1068 -6.31 -40.17 -7.86
C LEU A 1068 -7.78 -39.75 -7.74
N THR A 1069 -8.55 -40.49 -6.95
CA THR A 1069 -9.91 -40.09 -6.56
C THR A 1069 -9.99 -39.87 -5.06
N GLN A 1070 -10.80 -38.89 -4.65
CA GLN A 1070 -11.11 -38.53 -3.27
C GLN A 1070 -12.63 -38.71 -3.00
N PRO A 1071 -13.11 -38.46 -1.76
CA PRO A 1071 -14.54 -38.47 -1.44
C PRO A 1071 -15.39 -37.60 -2.37
N ALA A 1072 -16.69 -37.89 -2.40
CA ALA A 1072 -17.65 -37.40 -3.41
C ALA A 1072 -17.28 -37.72 -4.89
N GLY A 1073 -16.19 -38.46 -5.15
CA GLY A 1073 -15.76 -38.83 -6.50
C GLY A 1073 -14.87 -37.80 -7.19
N ARG A 1074 -14.35 -36.80 -6.45
CA ARG A 1074 -13.44 -35.77 -6.97
C ARG A 1074 -12.20 -36.43 -7.56
N THR A 1075 -11.92 -36.18 -8.84
CA THR A 1075 -10.73 -36.71 -9.53
C THR A 1075 -9.65 -35.63 -9.56
N VAL A 1076 -8.43 -35.99 -9.19
CA VAL A 1076 -7.27 -35.08 -9.08
C VAL A 1076 -6.13 -35.64 -9.95
N PRO A 1077 -5.47 -34.82 -10.78
CA PRO A 1077 -4.29 -35.25 -11.53
C PRO A 1077 -3.10 -35.43 -10.58
N VAL A 1078 -2.30 -36.49 -10.79
CA VAL A 1078 -1.02 -36.67 -10.08
C VAL A 1078 0.05 -35.90 -10.83
N ALA A 1079 0.04 -34.59 -10.62
CA ALA A 1079 0.96 -33.60 -11.15
C ALA A 1079 1.01 -32.42 -10.18
N ALA A 1080 2.03 -31.56 -10.29
CA ALA A 1080 2.17 -30.39 -9.43
C ALA A 1080 0.87 -29.55 -9.39
N PRO A 1081 0.37 -29.19 -8.19
CA PRO A 1081 1.08 -29.22 -6.92
C PRO A 1081 1.01 -30.54 -6.11
N VAL A 1082 0.33 -31.61 -6.58
CA VAL A 1082 0.37 -32.93 -5.91
C VAL A 1082 1.79 -33.51 -5.91
N SER A 1083 2.28 -33.96 -4.76
CA SER A 1083 3.54 -34.70 -4.63
C SER A 1083 3.36 -36.20 -4.86
N ALA A 1084 4.39 -36.86 -5.41
CA ALA A 1084 4.37 -38.29 -5.72
C ALA A 1084 5.80 -38.87 -5.77
N ASP A 1085 5.97 -40.14 -5.41
CA ASP A 1085 7.18 -40.94 -5.70
C ASP A 1085 7.00 -41.66 -7.04
N TRP A 1086 7.78 -41.31 -8.06
CA TRP A 1086 7.86 -42.07 -9.30
C TRP A 1086 9.06 -43.00 -9.27
N SER A 1087 8.80 -44.30 -9.42
CA SER A 1087 9.82 -45.34 -9.34
C SER A 1087 9.67 -46.34 -10.49
N GLY A 1088 10.75 -47.08 -10.79
CA GLY A 1088 10.76 -47.97 -11.93
C GLY A 1088 11.71 -49.15 -11.80
N SER A 1089 11.69 -50.04 -12.79
CA SER A 1089 12.67 -51.13 -12.88
C SER A 1089 14.10 -50.59 -13.09
N PRO A 1090 15.18 -51.30 -12.69
CA PRO A 1090 16.56 -50.76 -12.71
C PRO A 1090 17.15 -50.37 -14.08
N ASN A 1091 16.38 -50.56 -15.16
CA ASN A 1091 16.67 -50.21 -16.53
C ASN A 1091 15.82 -49.01 -17.04
N LEU A 1092 15.00 -48.40 -16.19
CA LEU A 1092 14.28 -47.14 -16.44
C LEU A 1092 14.97 -46.00 -15.67
N HIS A 1093 15.22 -44.88 -16.34
CA HIS A 1093 15.56 -43.62 -15.67
C HIS A 1093 14.28 -42.91 -15.23
N ILE A 1094 14.27 -42.32 -14.03
CA ILE A 1094 13.27 -41.32 -13.64
C ILE A 1094 13.99 -39.97 -13.57
N GLY A 1095 13.41 -38.92 -14.16
CA GLY A 1095 13.94 -37.55 -14.16
C GLY A 1095 14.32 -37.02 -15.56
N THR A 1096 15.21 -36.03 -15.62
CA THR A 1096 15.62 -35.35 -16.86
C THR A 1096 16.51 -36.25 -17.75
N ALA A 1097 16.99 -35.73 -18.89
CA ALA A 1097 17.96 -36.45 -19.72
C ALA A 1097 19.31 -36.63 -19.01
N ASP A 1098 19.59 -35.82 -18.00
CA ASP A 1098 20.80 -35.86 -17.19
C ASP A 1098 20.73 -37.03 -16.20
N GLY A 1099 21.86 -37.72 -16.03
CA GLY A 1099 21.93 -38.91 -15.17
C GLY A 1099 21.46 -40.23 -15.82
N VAL A 1100 21.03 -40.23 -17.09
CA VAL A 1100 20.78 -41.46 -17.87
C VAL A 1100 22.07 -42.30 -17.97
N LYS A 1101 22.02 -43.55 -17.48
CA LYS A 1101 23.19 -44.45 -17.37
C LYS A 1101 23.25 -45.45 -18.53
N PRO A 1102 24.42 -46.04 -18.86
CA PRO A 1102 24.57 -46.92 -20.04
C PRO A 1102 23.71 -48.19 -20.05
N TRP A 1103 23.06 -48.56 -18.95
CA TRP A 1103 22.12 -49.69 -18.86
C TRP A 1103 20.63 -49.27 -18.85
N HIS A 1104 20.33 -47.97 -18.80
CA HIS A 1104 18.95 -47.50 -18.95
C HIS A 1104 18.51 -47.69 -20.42
N VAL A 1105 17.31 -48.26 -20.62
CA VAL A 1105 16.70 -48.53 -21.93
C VAL A 1105 15.51 -47.62 -22.22
N ALA A 1106 14.99 -46.93 -21.20
CA ALA A 1106 14.03 -45.84 -21.32
C ALA A 1106 14.27 -44.78 -20.24
N ARG A 1107 13.61 -43.62 -20.38
CA ARG A 1107 13.51 -42.55 -19.39
C ARG A 1107 12.04 -42.16 -19.24
N PHE A 1108 11.57 -42.00 -18.01
CA PHE A 1108 10.35 -41.27 -17.69
C PHE A 1108 10.70 -39.93 -17.04
N ASP A 1109 9.98 -38.88 -17.40
CA ASP A 1109 10.14 -37.53 -16.83
C ASP A 1109 8.84 -37.08 -16.14
N PRO A 1110 8.77 -37.09 -14.80
CA PRO A 1110 7.56 -36.74 -14.05
C PRO A 1110 7.06 -35.31 -14.29
N ALA A 1111 7.95 -34.36 -14.61
CA ALA A 1111 7.60 -32.96 -14.82
C ALA A 1111 6.91 -32.70 -16.18
N THR A 1112 6.99 -33.65 -17.11
CA THR A 1112 6.38 -33.57 -18.46
C THR A 1112 5.47 -34.75 -18.80
N GLY A 1113 5.40 -35.77 -17.93
CA GLY A 1113 4.69 -37.02 -18.18
C GLY A 1113 5.27 -37.85 -19.33
N GLN A 1114 6.49 -37.56 -19.83
CA GLN A 1114 7.01 -38.22 -21.04
C GLN A 1114 7.83 -39.47 -20.75
N LEU A 1115 7.36 -40.61 -21.24
CA LEU A 1115 8.12 -41.86 -21.32
C LEU A 1115 8.79 -41.98 -22.69
N THR A 1116 10.12 -41.95 -22.72
CA THR A 1116 10.95 -42.04 -23.93
C THR A 1116 11.72 -43.36 -23.96
N ALA A 1117 11.47 -44.19 -24.99
CA ALA A 1117 12.29 -45.38 -25.26
C ALA A 1117 13.66 -44.97 -25.85
N LEU A 1118 14.74 -45.42 -25.21
CA LEU A 1118 16.12 -45.19 -25.63
C LEU A 1118 16.70 -46.37 -26.41
N ARG A 1119 16.22 -47.60 -26.14
CA ARG A 1119 16.62 -48.84 -26.83
C ARG A 1119 15.44 -49.81 -26.96
N PRO A 1120 15.38 -50.61 -28.04
CA PRO A 1120 14.30 -51.57 -28.27
C PRO A 1120 14.60 -52.94 -27.63
N GLY A 1121 13.59 -53.82 -27.59
CA GLY A 1121 13.76 -55.23 -27.25
C GLY A 1121 13.77 -55.51 -25.74
N GLY A 1122 13.12 -54.66 -24.95
CA GLY A 1122 13.00 -54.83 -23.49
C GLY A 1122 11.64 -54.40 -22.96
N GLN A 1123 11.46 -54.53 -21.66
CA GLN A 1123 10.32 -53.97 -20.91
C GLN A 1123 10.84 -53.11 -19.76
N VAL A 1124 10.03 -52.15 -19.34
CA VAL A 1124 10.23 -51.37 -18.11
C VAL A 1124 8.97 -51.41 -17.25
N LEU A 1125 9.15 -51.49 -15.94
CA LEU A 1125 8.11 -51.18 -14.97
C LEU A 1125 8.19 -49.68 -14.66
N LEU A 1126 7.06 -48.99 -14.70
CA LEU A 1126 6.89 -47.64 -14.18
C LEU A 1126 5.79 -47.67 -13.12
N ALA A 1127 6.04 -47.04 -11.98
CA ALA A 1127 5.16 -47.03 -10.83
C ALA A 1127 5.09 -45.62 -10.24
N VAL A 1128 3.98 -45.34 -9.58
CA VAL A 1128 3.74 -44.08 -8.85
C VAL A 1128 3.14 -44.38 -7.49
N THR A 1129 3.67 -43.70 -6.47
CA THR A 1129 3.17 -43.73 -5.09
C THR A 1129 2.70 -42.32 -4.70
N VAL A 1130 1.51 -42.20 -4.10
CA VAL A 1130 0.98 -40.94 -3.54
C VAL A 1130 0.38 -41.25 -2.17
N ASN A 1131 0.84 -40.56 -1.12
CA ASN A 1131 0.35 -40.73 0.26
C ASN A 1131 0.24 -42.23 0.66
N GLY A 1132 1.35 -42.96 0.46
CA GLY A 1132 1.46 -44.41 0.72
C GLY A 1132 0.73 -45.35 -0.25
N VAL A 1133 -0.18 -44.87 -1.10
CA VAL A 1133 -0.91 -45.69 -2.08
C VAL A 1133 -0.09 -45.81 -3.37
N ARG A 1134 0.17 -47.04 -3.83
CA ARG A 1134 1.00 -47.33 -5.01
C ARG A 1134 0.20 -47.97 -6.15
N THR A 1135 0.55 -47.64 -7.39
CA THR A 1135 0.11 -48.35 -8.60
C THR A 1135 1.26 -48.46 -9.62
N GLU A 1136 1.19 -49.41 -10.54
CA GLU A 1136 2.27 -49.69 -11.51
C GLU A 1136 1.78 -50.24 -12.84
N ALA A 1137 2.59 -50.03 -13.89
CA ALA A 1137 2.36 -50.47 -15.26
C ALA A 1137 3.65 -50.98 -15.90
N THR A 1138 3.53 -52.00 -16.76
CA THR A 1138 4.65 -52.53 -17.56
C THR A 1138 4.52 -52.07 -19.00
N VAL A 1139 5.58 -51.47 -19.53
CA VAL A 1139 5.64 -50.93 -20.89
C VAL A 1139 6.71 -51.66 -21.70
N ALA A 1140 6.37 -52.15 -22.88
CA ALA A 1140 7.32 -52.75 -23.81
C ALA A 1140 8.01 -51.69 -24.68
N LEU A 1141 9.28 -51.91 -25.01
CA LEU A 1141 10.10 -50.98 -25.77
C LEU A 1141 10.35 -51.55 -27.16
N THR A 1142 9.73 -50.96 -28.17
CA THR A 1142 9.76 -51.44 -29.56
C THR A 1142 10.78 -50.67 -30.40
N ALA A 1143 11.18 -51.24 -31.54
CA ALA A 1143 12.00 -50.54 -32.52
C ALA A 1143 11.25 -49.32 -33.07
N ALA A 1144 12.00 -48.31 -33.51
CA ALA A 1144 11.42 -47.27 -34.36
C ALA A 1144 10.73 -47.96 -35.56
N ALA A 1145 9.51 -47.55 -35.89
CA ALA A 1145 8.82 -48.06 -37.07
C ALA A 1145 9.67 -47.71 -38.31
N GLU A 1146 9.94 -48.70 -39.17
CA GLU A 1146 10.57 -48.42 -40.46
C GLU A 1146 9.66 -47.47 -41.24
N ALA A 1147 10.21 -46.31 -41.63
CA ALA A 1147 9.49 -45.39 -42.49
C ALA A 1147 9.14 -46.12 -43.80
N PRO A 1148 7.88 -46.06 -44.28
CA PRO A 1148 7.50 -46.76 -45.50
C PRO A 1148 8.37 -46.28 -46.66
N ALA A 1149 8.95 -47.22 -47.40
CA ALA A 1149 9.75 -46.91 -48.58
C ALA A 1149 8.89 -46.15 -49.61
N ALA A 1150 9.47 -45.08 -50.16
CA ALA A 1150 8.80 -44.09 -51.02
C ALA A 1150 8.45 -44.61 -52.42
#